data_AF-A0A9P6FUU5-F1
#
_entry.id   AF-A0A9P6FUU5-F1
#
_cell.length_a   1.000
_cell.length_b   1.000
_cell.length_c   1.000
_cell.angle_alpha   90.00
_cell.angle_beta   90.00
_cell.angle_gamma   90.00
#
_symmetry.space_group_name_H-M   'P 1'
#
loop_
_entity.id
_entity.type
_entity.pdbx_description
1 polymer ?
#
loop_
_entity_poly.entity_id
_entity_poly.type
_entity_poly.pdbx_seq_one_letter_code
_entity_poly.pdbx_strand_id
1 'polypeptide(L)'
;MPSNNIFTRRSSSNSNSKSSPKTSSPRPVVSLLATAPLPSLNKSAETSPEVSPRPESVVPILEVAIMDKGQAELPSLPLPPLEQTMTRYLESIRPLTTDQEYERTRSAAERFLGGNMSDSKPGQESTGKQQEQEREPSDIPPKILSQGRDLDRRLRKHAKACEDQGTSWLAEWWDEWAYFSHRDSSTFFVNYFFGFQDDPRMPTQTARAALLVSLALEFRQLIATRTLTPDMARNAPFCMNMYQYLFNHSRIAGLSSDTTVGFPPEANNHICVVRNGKFYIFETLHLPSEPSSVLSPREIMIQLERIKKMADDDHSTVPEIGILSTGQRDQVATDRQVLFEAHTSNKAHMEKLDTSIFVLCLDSSLPESSTEFSRACWHGDGASRWFDKCFQLIVFANGRAGMNGEHSKMDATPTSRLCRFMIDEAQARPLPDFRNLNAEDLYECASALVKPDPLKFVSNAALDKAVINARAYFEATVRAHEMVPTEFKGYGKGLIKAFKMSPDAYVQMALQLAYYRKHGELVATYESAATRKYRHGRTETARSCSIESKAFCEAMENPEKSLKERAAACRAAVARHAQYTAWAVDGQAVDRHLLGLRLIRGKEEEVPELFQDPVFARTCRWRLSTSQISDDCFIAYGWGEVVPDGYGCAYMVKEAELYFCVTSLGLGSKELGQHIVEALEEMRFTFEEVRKIEKAEAAQAKAQAEAAAAAAAAAAAAEAAAQAKRERANSQEERDLEELRKLAEAATLISRSPSPSVVASGPTPRTSLFFQKNDAVLRTAMAQNAMAAAQEKYWSGIDEIAFDDVGPRSPKSKSSKSSYPAALPTAASSGSALSLMSSSSSSSSSSSSSSSLTSGATAAGTGRGSSNVLNSVRPRSDSGAQKRTFLAILMGEDSVLGRIRSLRGSNLNNSSSSLINGSNGSSNSSSGTTGRGKVSRINTAITSWSSQKSG
;
A
#
# COMPACT_ATOMS: atom_id res chain seq x y z
N MET A 1 39.46 -45.94 53.05
CA MET A 1 40.69 -45.40 53.67
C MET A 1 40.66 -43.87 53.58
N PRO A 2 41.16 -43.12 54.58
CA PRO A 2 40.23 -42.23 55.30
C PRO A 2 40.65 -40.75 55.50
N SER A 3 39.69 -39.97 56.03
CA SER A 3 39.83 -38.79 56.95
C SER A 3 40.59 -37.54 56.46
N ASN A 4 40.02 -36.32 56.48
CA ASN A 4 39.63 -35.59 57.70
C ASN A 4 38.71 -34.35 57.46
N ASN A 5 37.86 -34.04 58.46
CA ASN A 5 37.49 -32.76 59.13
C ASN A 5 37.73 -31.38 58.42
N ILE A 6 36.97 -30.29 58.63
CA ILE A 6 36.29 -29.75 59.85
C ILE A 6 34.92 -29.06 59.52
N PHE A 7 34.07 -28.88 60.55
CA PHE A 7 32.88 -27.99 60.69
C PHE A 7 32.93 -26.61 59.97
N THR A 8 31.85 -25.82 59.75
CA THR A 8 30.48 -25.64 60.34
C THR A 8 29.59 -24.85 59.33
N ARG A 9 28.26 -24.55 59.40
CA ARG A 9 27.07 -24.89 60.23
C ARG A 9 25.78 -24.50 59.45
N ARG A 10 24.67 -25.26 59.47
CA ARG A 10 23.29 -24.73 59.20
C ARG A 10 22.17 -25.72 59.58
N SER A 11 21.01 -25.16 59.96
CA SER A 11 19.70 -25.79 60.28
C SER A 11 18.65 -24.66 60.38
N SER A 12 17.34 -24.80 60.26
CA SER A 12 16.36 -25.78 59.70
C SER A 12 15.05 -24.98 59.46
N SER A 13 13.83 -25.45 59.12
CA SER A 13 13.19 -26.75 58.81
C SER A 13 11.96 -26.40 57.93
N ASN A 14 11.58 -27.10 56.85
CA ASN A 14 11.08 -28.49 56.72
C ASN A 14 9.65 -28.73 57.25
N SER A 15 8.65 -28.79 56.36
CA SER A 15 7.41 -29.57 56.53
C SER A 15 6.59 -29.77 55.24
N ASN A 16 6.28 -31.04 54.95
CA ASN A 16 5.23 -31.69 54.12
C ASN A 16 3.96 -30.89 53.71
N SER A 17 3.13 -31.28 52.71
CA SER A 17 2.84 -32.63 52.18
C SER A 17 2.21 -32.71 50.76
N LYS A 18 2.43 -33.85 50.06
CA LYS A 18 1.53 -34.63 49.13
C LYS A 18 0.43 -33.87 48.35
N SER A 19 0.34 -33.90 47.01
CA SER A 19 -0.10 -35.09 46.23
C SER A 19 -0.02 -34.89 44.68
N SER A 20 -0.14 -35.97 43.91
CA SER A 20 -0.11 -36.03 42.42
C SER A 20 -1.52 -36.38 41.86
N PRO A 21 -1.77 -36.58 40.53
CA PRO A 21 -0.92 -36.40 39.32
C PRO A 21 -1.64 -35.72 38.11
N LYS A 22 -0.91 -35.47 36.98
CA LYS A 22 -1.23 -35.84 35.56
C LYS A 22 -0.67 -34.89 34.48
N THR A 23 -0.36 -35.49 33.32
CA THR A 23 -0.34 -34.96 31.93
C THR A 23 0.34 -33.61 31.62
N SER A 24 1.40 -33.67 30.82
CA SER A 24 2.09 -32.54 30.20
C SER A 24 1.82 -32.43 28.69
N SER A 25 1.52 -31.22 28.22
CA SER A 25 1.61 -30.81 26.81
C SER A 25 2.25 -29.40 26.72
N PRO A 26 2.87 -29.02 25.59
CA PRO A 26 3.83 -27.91 25.57
C PRO A 26 3.19 -26.51 25.49
N ARG A 27 3.90 -25.51 26.03
CA ARG A 27 3.64 -24.09 25.77
C ARG A 27 4.46 -23.63 24.55
N PRO A 28 3.96 -22.71 23.72
CA PRO A 28 4.83 -21.92 22.86
C PRO A 28 5.72 -21.00 23.73
N VAL A 29 6.95 -20.75 23.29
CA VAL A 29 7.87 -19.79 23.89
C VAL A 29 8.03 -18.64 22.91
N VAL A 30 7.52 -17.46 23.27
CA VAL A 30 7.69 -16.24 22.47
C VAL A 30 8.86 -15.44 23.02
N SER A 31 9.80 -15.13 22.13
CA SER A 31 10.86 -14.12 22.18
C SER A 31 11.23 -13.52 23.55
N LEU A 32 12.42 -13.87 24.05
CA LEU A 32 13.25 -12.91 24.78
C LEU A 32 14.04 -12.12 23.74
N LEU A 33 13.96 -10.78 23.77
CA LEU A 33 15.12 -9.87 23.70
C LEU A 33 14.71 -8.38 23.83
N ALA A 34 14.15 -8.03 25.00
CA ALA A 34 14.43 -6.72 25.58
C ALA A 34 15.69 -6.85 26.46
N THR A 35 16.50 -5.80 26.54
CA THR A 35 17.81 -5.74 27.24
C THR A 35 18.93 -6.62 26.62
N ALA A 36 19.53 -6.12 25.54
CA ALA A 36 20.91 -6.46 25.15
C ALA A 36 21.65 -5.16 24.76
N PRO A 37 22.93 -4.98 25.13
CA PRO A 37 23.71 -3.82 24.72
C PRO A 37 24.07 -3.91 23.23
N LEU A 38 24.17 -2.77 22.56
CA LEU A 38 24.47 -2.71 21.12
C LEU A 38 25.96 -2.94 20.84
N PRO A 39 26.31 -3.60 19.73
CA PRO A 39 27.70 -3.70 19.28
C PRO A 39 28.25 -2.32 18.87
N SER A 40 29.54 -2.11 19.08
CA SER A 40 30.23 -0.86 18.78
C SER A 40 30.45 -0.68 17.27
N LEU A 41 29.58 0.10 16.62
CA LEU A 41 29.72 0.51 15.22
C LEU A 41 30.81 1.59 15.07
N ASN A 42 32.08 1.16 15.01
CA ASN A 42 33.20 1.93 14.44
C ASN A 42 34.47 1.06 14.31
N LYS A 43 34.65 0.35 13.18
CA LYS A 43 35.95 -0.22 12.75
C LYS A 43 35.98 -0.76 11.30
N SER A 44 35.56 0.06 10.33
CA SER A 44 35.54 -0.32 8.90
C SER A 44 36.05 0.79 7.96
N ALA A 45 36.85 1.74 8.45
CA ALA A 45 37.19 2.97 7.74
C ALA A 45 38.68 3.36 7.85
N GLU A 46 39.60 2.39 7.74
CA GLU A 46 41.03 2.67 7.95
C GLU A 46 41.96 1.72 7.17
N THR A 47 41.89 1.76 5.83
CA THR A 47 43.01 1.44 4.90
C THR A 47 42.65 1.93 3.49
N SER A 48 43.33 2.98 3.02
CA SER A 48 43.34 3.38 1.59
C SER A 48 44.72 3.97 1.29
N PRO A 49 45.40 3.54 0.21
CA PRO A 49 46.76 4.00 -0.10
C PRO A 49 46.75 5.45 -0.63
N GLU A 50 47.90 6.12 -0.52
CA GLU A 50 48.07 7.54 -0.83
C GLU A 50 47.86 7.89 -2.31
N VAL A 51 47.39 9.12 -2.56
CA VAL A 51 47.10 9.63 -3.91
C VAL A 51 48.33 10.36 -4.46
N SER A 52 48.91 9.82 -5.54
CA SER A 52 49.89 10.55 -6.37
C SER A 52 49.20 11.61 -7.25
N PRO A 53 49.85 12.76 -7.52
CA PRO A 53 49.23 13.88 -8.23
C PRO A 53 48.90 13.57 -9.69
N ARG A 54 47.74 14.04 -10.17
CA ARG A 54 47.32 13.91 -11.57
C ARG A 54 48.01 14.96 -12.45
N PRO A 55 48.45 14.60 -13.68
CA PRO A 55 48.59 15.57 -14.75
C PRO A 55 47.20 16.03 -15.23
N GLU A 56 47.09 17.25 -15.74
CA GLU A 56 45.84 17.78 -16.28
C GLU A 56 45.45 17.06 -17.58
N SER A 57 44.22 16.54 -17.64
CA SER A 57 43.65 15.91 -18.84
C SER A 57 42.34 16.58 -19.22
N VAL A 58 42.20 16.94 -20.50
CA VAL A 58 41.01 17.59 -21.07
C VAL A 58 39.76 16.78 -20.74
N VAL A 59 38.78 17.40 -20.09
CA VAL A 59 37.51 16.78 -19.72
C VAL A 59 36.67 16.54 -20.99
N PRO A 60 36.35 15.29 -21.36
CA PRO A 60 35.33 15.03 -22.37
C PRO A 60 33.97 15.41 -21.78
N ILE A 61 33.08 15.96 -22.59
CA ILE A 61 31.66 16.09 -22.19
C ILE A 61 31.09 14.68 -22.15
N LEU A 62 31.08 14.07 -20.96
CA LEU A 62 30.46 12.78 -20.71
C LEU A 62 28.96 12.92 -20.95
N GLU A 63 28.47 12.26 -22.00
CA GLU A 63 27.04 12.20 -22.28
C GLU A 63 26.33 11.44 -21.15
N VAL A 64 25.47 12.16 -20.41
CA VAL A 64 24.78 11.61 -19.24
C VAL A 64 23.91 10.42 -19.69
N ALA A 65 24.19 9.25 -19.12
CA ALA A 65 23.49 8.02 -19.44
C ALA A 65 21.98 8.18 -19.24
N ILE A 66 21.20 7.47 -20.06
CA ILE A 66 19.75 7.74 -20.19
C ILE A 66 19.03 7.62 -18.83
N MET A 67 19.41 6.63 -18.02
CA MET A 67 18.86 6.37 -16.68
C MET A 67 19.21 7.45 -15.65
N ASP A 68 20.30 8.19 -15.86
CA ASP A 68 20.81 9.23 -14.95
C ASP A 68 20.26 10.62 -15.26
N LYS A 69 19.53 10.79 -16.37
CA LYS A 69 18.94 12.07 -16.78
C LYS A 69 17.97 12.57 -15.71
N GLY A 70 18.29 13.75 -15.15
CA GLY A 70 17.51 14.39 -14.09
C GLY A 70 17.74 13.83 -12.67
N GLN A 71 18.61 12.82 -12.48
CA GLN A 71 18.83 12.21 -11.17
C GLN A 71 19.69 13.08 -10.23
N ALA A 72 20.61 13.88 -10.78
CA ALA A 72 21.43 14.81 -9.99
C ALA A 72 20.59 15.97 -9.45
N GLU A 73 19.63 16.43 -10.26
CA GLU A 73 18.70 17.53 -10.00
C GLU A 73 17.56 17.16 -9.04
N LEU A 74 17.44 15.89 -8.63
CA LEU A 74 16.44 15.45 -7.66
C LEU A 74 16.62 16.16 -6.31
N PRO A 75 15.58 16.81 -5.77
CA PRO A 75 15.64 17.46 -4.46
C PRO A 75 15.77 16.43 -3.33
N SER A 76 16.44 16.82 -2.25
CA SER A 76 16.50 16.05 -1.00
C SER A 76 15.12 15.86 -0.38
N LEU A 77 14.88 14.73 0.29
CA LEU A 77 13.62 14.49 1.01
C LEU A 77 13.46 15.56 2.13
N PRO A 78 12.38 16.36 2.14
CA PRO A 78 12.25 17.46 3.10
C PRO A 78 11.98 16.97 4.53
N LEU A 79 12.05 17.91 5.47
CA LEU A 79 11.53 17.77 6.83
C LEU A 79 10.47 18.85 7.07
N PRO A 80 9.18 18.49 7.29
CA PRO A 80 8.12 19.46 7.54
C PRO A 80 8.43 20.32 8.78
N PRO A 81 7.89 21.55 8.91
CA PRO A 81 7.95 22.31 10.16
C PRO A 81 7.34 21.51 11.32
N LEU A 82 7.99 21.50 12.49
CA LEU A 82 7.58 20.69 13.64
C LEU A 82 6.14 20.99 14.07
N GLU A 83 5.78 22.27 14.14
CA GLU A 83 4.43 22.76 14.44
C GLU A 83 3.40 22.21 13.44
N GLN A 84 3.75 22.15 12.15
CA GLN A 84 2.86 21.64 11.10
C GLN A 84 2.66 20.14 11.22
N THR A 85 3.70 19.38 11.58
CA THR A 85 3.58 17.94 11.91
C THR A 85 2.72 17.73 13.16
N MET A 86 2.86 18.55 14.20
CA MET A 86 2.00 18.46 15.40
C MET A 86 0.53 18.75 15.06
N THR A 87 0.22 19.83 14.32
CA THR A 87 -1.15 20.14 13.89
C THR A 87 -1.76 19.00 13.08
N ARG A 88 -1.07 18.54 12.02
CA ARG A 88 -1.54 17.42 11.18
C ARG A 88 -1.70 16.12 11.95
N TYR A 89 -0.84 15.87 12.95
CA TYR A 89 -0.95 14.69 13.80
C TYR A 89 -2.22 14.76 14.65
N LEU A 90 -2.43 15.87 15.36
CA LEU A 90 -3.64 16.10 16.17
C LEU A 90 -4.92 16.05 15.33
N GLU A 91 -4.94 16.64 14.14
CA GLU A 91 -6.05 16.48 13.16
C GLU A 91 -6.33 15.00 12.86
N SER A 92 -5.29 14.21 12.55
CA SER A 92 -5.44 12.81 12.12
C SER A 92 -5.88 11.85 13.23
N ILE A 93 -5.56 12.15 14.50
CA ILE A 93 -5.98 11.30 15.63
C ILE A 93 -7.37 11.65 16.15
N ARG A 94 -7.88 12.88 15.90
CA ARG A 94 -9.17 13.35 16.41
C ARG A 94 -10.35 12.38 16.20
N PRO A 95 -10.57 11.75 15.02
CA PRO A 95 -11.66 10.77 14.85
C PRO A 95 -11.49 9.48 15.68
N LEU A 96 -10.25 9.18 16.08
CA LEU A 96 -9.79 7.96 16.78
C LEU A 96 -9.61 8.16 18.30
N THR A 97 -10.06 9.29 18.86
CA THR A 97 -9.85 9.67 20.28
C THR A 97 -11.15 10.14 20.92
N THR A 98 -11.33 9.80 22.20
CA THR A 98 -12.26 10.54 23.08
C THR A 98 -11.71 11.93 23.41
N ASP A 99 -12.54 12.86 23.88
CA ASP A 99 -12.10 14.22 24.23
C ASP A 99 -11.00 14.24 25.30
N GLN A 100 -11.07 13.36 26.29
CA GLN A 100 -10.07 13.24 27.35
C GLN A 100 -8.72 12.73 26.83
N GLU A 101 -8.73 11.78 25.90
CA GLU A 101 -7.53 11.27 25.24
C GLU A 101 -6.92 12.31 24.30
N TYR A 102 -7.77 13.01 23.55
CA TYR A 102 -7.38 14.08 22.64
C TYR A 102 -6.67 15.21 23.39
N GLU A 103 -7.28 15.74 24.45
CA GLU A 103 -6.73 16.88 25.19
C GLU A 103 -5.45 16.50 25.96
N ARG A 104 -5.31 15.23 26.42
CA ARG A 104 -4.04 14.71 26.95
C ARG A 104 -2.95 14.68 25.88
N THR A 105 -3.24 14.12 24.70
CA THR A 105 -2.27 14.01 23.60
C THR A 105 -1.85 15.39 23.10
N ARG A 106 -2.81 16.31 22.99
CA ARG A 106 -2.58 17.73 22.68
C ARG A 106 -1.69 18.40 23.73
N SER A 107 -2.00 18.24 25.01
CA SER A 107 -1.18 18.79 26.10
C SER A 107 0.27 18.29 26.05
N ALA A 108 0.49 17.03 25.67
CA ALA A 108 1.82 16.47 25.46
C ALA A 108 2.52 17.06 24.22
N ALA A 109 1.79 17.30 23.12
CA ALA A 109 2.31 17.97 21.93
C ALA A 109 2.68 19.45 22.17
N GLU A 110 1.85 20.19 22.93
CA GLU A 110 2.13 21.59 23.32
C GLU A 110 3.37 21.66 24.24
N ARG A 111 3.55 20.71 25.18
CA ARG A 111 4.80 20.56 25.96
C ARG A 111 6.01 20.20 25.08
N PHE A 112 5.83 19.31 24.10
CA PHE A 112 6.88 18.90 23.16
C PHE A 112 7.38 20.09 22.31
N LEU A 113 6.49 21.03 21.94
CA LEU A 113 6.79 22.29 21.26
C LEU A 113 7.31 23.42 22.16
N GLY A 114 7.12 23.31 23.48
CA GLY A 114 7.55 24.33 24.44
C GLY A 114 6.63 25.55 24.56
N GLY A 115 5.36 25.43 24.19
CA GLY A 115 4.40 26.53 24.24
C GLY A 115 3.02 26.18 23.66
N ASN A 116 2.04 27.05 23.88
CA ASN A 116 0.68 26.86 23.40
C ASN A 116 0.60 26.94 21.86
N MET A 117 -0.22 26.08 21.25
CA MET A 117 -0.52 26.10 19.81
C MET A 117 -1.48 27.23 19.37
N SER A 118 -1.89 28.10 20.30
CA SER A 118 -2.90 29.16 20.06
C SER A 118 -2.44 30.29 19.15
N ASP A 119 -1.14 30.54 19.08
CA ASP A 119 -0.60 31.81 18.56
C ASP A 119 -0.28 31.72 17.05
N SER A 120 -0.17 30.51 16.51
CA SER A 120 0.05 30.22 15.10
C SER A 120 -1.27 30.10 14.32
N LYS A 121 -1.83 31.23 13.88
CA LYS A 121 -2.95 31.24 12.91
C LYS A 121 -2.48 30.74 11.53
N PRO A 122 -3.22 29.82 10.87
CA PRO A 122 -2.93 29.47 9.48
C PRO A 122 -3.29 30.63 8.54
N GLY A 123 -2.40 30.98 7.61
CA GLY A 123 -2.71 31.84 6.46
C GLY A 123 -2.11 33.25 6.42
N GLN A 124 -1.14 33.59 7.28
CA GLN A 124 -0.28 34.77 7.04
C GLN A 124 1.12 34.35 6.59
N GLU A 125 1.42 34.55 5.31
CA GLU A 125 2.81 34.62 4.83
C GLU A 125 3.49 35.86 5.44
N SER A 126 4.38 35.64 6.40
CA SER A 126 5.25 36.68 6.92
C SER A 126 6.28 37.06 5.85
N THR A 127 5.93 38.02 4.99
CA THR A 127 6.82 38.62 3.97
C THR A 127 7.91 39.53 4.60
N GLY A 128 8.52 39.06 5.69
CA GLY A 128 9.66 39.67 6.35
C GLY A 128 10.96 39.10 5.82
N LYS A 129 11.64 39.84 4.95
CA LYS A 129 13.05 39.60 4.63
C LYS A 129 13.91 39.92 5.86
N GLN A 130 14.06 38.96 6.77
CA GLN A 130 15.16 38.99 7.74
C GLN A 130 16.33 38.24 7.12
N GLN A 131 17.32 39.00 6.63
CA GLN A 131 18.67 38.50 6.51
C GLN A 131 19.19 38.35 7.93
N GLU A 132 19.31 37.12 8.42
CA GLU A 132 20.17 36.84 9.58
C GLU A 132 21.62 37.07 9.14
N GLN A 133 22.08 38.32 9.26
CA GLN A 133 23.50 38.61 9.27
C GLN A 133 24.09 37.94 10.51
N GLU A 134 25.12 37.13 10.33
CA GLU A 134 25.92 36.55 11.40
C GLU A 134 26.47 37.68 12.29
N ARG A 135 25.87 37.83 13.47
CA ARG A 135 26.39 38.64 14.57
C ARG A 135 26.31 37.82 15.85
N GLU A 136 27.45 37.32 16.27
CA GLU A 136 27.70 36.77 17.61
C GLU A 136 27.09 37.69 18.70
N PRO A 137 26.05 37.24 19.43
CA PRO A 137 25.50 37.96 20.58
C PRO A 137 26.13 37.39 21.86
N SER A 138 26.98 38.19 22.49
CA SER A 138 27.62 37.88 23.78
C SER A 138 26.65 37.46 24.88
N ASP A 139 27.01 36.41 25.62
CA ASP A 139 26.59 36.14 27.01
C ASP A 139 25.08 36.11 27.30
N ILE A 140 24.29 35.52 26.39
CA ILE A 140 22.95 35.00 26.71
C ILE A 140 23.05 33.47 26.84
N PRO A 141 22.65 32.85 27.97
CA PRO A 141 22.70 31.40 28.10
C PRO A 141 21.80 30.74 27.04
N PRO A 142 22.22 29.59 26.46
CA PRO A 142 21.51 28.97 25.35
C PRO A 142 20.06 28.66 25.75
N LYS A 143 19.13 29.27 25.02
CA LYS A 143 17.69 29.22 25.28
C LYS A 143 17.25 27.75 25.32
N ILE A 144 16.89 27.26 26.51
CA ILE A 144 16.57 25.84 26.73
C ILE A 144 15.42 25.46 25.80
N LEU A 145 15.74 24.66 24.79
CA LEU A 145 14.77 24.16 23.84
C LEU A 145 13.86 23.14 24.53
N SER A 146 12.59 23.11 24.14
CA SER A 146 11.76 21.95 24.45
C SER A 146 12.34 20.71 23.78
N GLN A 147 12.07 19.54 24.36
CA GLN A 147 12.59 18.27 23.88
C GLN A 147 12.30 18.03 22.39
N GLY A 148 11.10 18.42 21.90
CA GLY A 148 10.76 18.32 20.48
C GLY A 148 11.56 19.25 19.59
N ARG A 149 11.85 20.48 20.03
CA ARG A 149 12.69 21.43 19.28
C ARG A 149 14.17 21.01 19.26
N ASP A 150 14.66 20.35 20.31
CA ASP A 150 16.00 19.76 20.27
C ASP A 150 16.09 18.58 19.29
N LEU A 151 15.13 17.67 19.33
CA LEU A 151 15.07 16.52 18.43
C LEU A 151 14.90 16.96 16.96
N ASP A 152 14.07 17.97 16.68
CA ASP A 152 13.92 18.57 15.35
C ASP A 152 15.22 19.22 14.85
N ARG A 153 15.88 20.04 15.70
CA ARG A 153 17.19 20.62 15.42
C ARG A 153 18.24 19.56 15.07
N ARG A 154 18.27 18.45 15.81
CA ARG A 154 19.17 17.31 15.58
C ARG A 154 18.82 16.57 14.30
N LEU A 155 17.53 16.37 14.02
CA LEU A 155 17.04 15.70 12.81
C LEU A 155 17.34 16.51 11.54
N ARG A 156 17.20 17.85 11.60
CA ARG A 156 17.60 18.74 10.50
C ARG A 156 19.12 18.73 10.26
N LYS A 157 19.93 18.66 11.32
CA LYS A 157 21.39 18.47 11.19
C LYS A 157 21.75 17.12 10.55
N HIS A 158 21.10 16.04 10.97
CA HIS A 158 21.23 14.71 10.35
C HIS A 158 20.85 14.77 8.87
N ALA A 159 19.69 15.36 8.54
CA ALA A 159 19.23 15.46 7.15
C ALA A 159 20.13 16.29 6.25
N LYS A 160 20.69 17.40 6.75
CA LYS A 160 21.70 18.19 6.03
C LYS A 160 22.94 17.35 5.71
N ALA A 161 23.42 16.55 6.67
CA ALA A 161 24.58 15.68 6.47
C ALA A 161 24.31 14.54 5.47
N CYS A 162 23.11 13.94 5.50
CA CYS A 162 22.69 12.96 4.49
C CYS A 162 22.60 13.57 3.09
N GLU A 163 22.08 14.81 2.97
CA GLU A 163 22.05 15.55 1.71
C GLU A 163 23.46 15.81 1.15
N ASP A 164 24.42 16.20 2.01
CA ASP A 164 25.83 16.40 1.63
C ASP A 164 26.52 15.09 1.21
N GLN A 165 26.01 13.94 1.68
CA GLN A 165 26.40 12.59 1.24
C GLN A 165 25.61 12.09 0.02
N GLY A 166 24.69 12.89 -0.53
CA GLY A 166 23.89 12.51 -1.69
C GLY A 166 22.74 11.53 -1.39
N THR A 167 22.31 11.38 -0.13
CA THR A 167 21.26 10.44 0.28
C THR A 167 20.09 11.12 1.02
N SER A 168 19.01 10.37 1.21
CA SER A 168 17.86 10.80 2.03
C SER A 168 18.12 10.52 3.50
N TRP A 169 17.73 11.48 4.35
CA TRP A 169 17.80 11.35 5.82
C TRP A 169 17.05 10.13 6.38
N LEU A 170 16.06 9.64 5.63
CA LEU A 170 15.18 8.54 5.99
C LEU A 170 15.68 7.17 5.49
N ALA A 171 16.47 7.11 4.41
CA ALA A 171 16.62 5.88 3.62
C ALA A 171 17.12 4.68 4.44
N GLU A 172 18.30 4.79 5.05
CA GLU A 172 18.91 3.72 5.86
C GLU A 172 18.09 3.42 7.12
N TRP A 173 17.49 4.44 7.73
CA TRP A 173 16.62 4.28 8.90
C TRP A 173 15.34 3.54 8.57
N TRP A 174 14.75 3.74 7.39
CA TRP A 174 13.56 3.02 6.94
C TRP A 174 13.89 1.57 6.61
N ASP A 175 15.00 1.33 5.89
CA ASP A 175 15.49 -0.01 5.58
C ASP A 175 15.71 -0.83 6.87
N GLU A 176 16.40 -0.25 7.87
CA GLU A 176 16.66 -0.91 9.16
C GLU A 176 15.40 -1.07 10.03
N TRP A 177 14.63 0.01 10.23
CA TRP A 177 13.50 0.02 11.18
C TRP A 177 12.28 -0.75 10.68
N ALA A 178 11.94 -0.62 9.39
CA ALA A 178 10.74 -1.24 8.84
C ALA A 178 10.96 -2.70 8.40
N TYR A 179 12.19 -3.07 8.01
CA TYR A 179 12.43 -4.36 7.35
C TYR A 179 13.52 -5.23 7.97
N PHE A 180 14.74 -4.74 8.22
CA PHE A 180 15.83 -5.61 8.68
C PHE A 180 15.73 -5.99 10.16
N SER A 181 15.43 -5.03 11.04
CA SER A 181 15.20 -5.27 12.47
C SER A 181 13.80 -5.86 12.77
N HIS A 182 12.92 -5.93 11.77
CA HIS A 182 11.66 -6.68 11.87
C HIS A 182 11.94 -8.19 11.76
N ARG A 183 11.48 -8.96 12.76
CA ARG A 183 11.92 -10.37 12.97
C ARG A 183 10.87 -11.43 12.63
N ASP A 184 9.65 -11.06 12.28
CA ASP A 184 8.64 -12.02 11.80
C ASP A 184 8.92 -12.47 10.35
N SER A 185 8.18 -13.47 9.88
CA SER A 185 8.43 -14.10 8.57
C SER A 185 8.24 -13.13 7.41
N SER A 186 9.28 -12.97 6.59
CA SER A 186 9.24 -12.14 5.38
C SER A 186 8.18 -12.63 4.38
N THR A 187 8.04 -13.95 4.21
CA THR A 187 7.05 -14.58 3.33
C THR A 187 5.63 -14.04 3.49
N PHE A 188 5.21 -13.76 4.73
CA PHE A 188 3.84 -13.36 5.04
C PHE A 188 3.70 -11.87 5.31
N PHE A 189 4.61 -11.29 6.09
CA PHE A 189 4.46 -9.95 6.67
C PHE A 189 5.30 -8.86 5.96
N VAL A 190 6.10 -9.23 4.95
CA VAL A 190 6.97 -8.29 4.20
C VAL A 190 6.81 -8.43 2.69
N ASN A 191 6.89 -9.66 2.16
CA ASN A 191 6.87 -9.92 0.73
C ASN A 191 5.47 -9.73 0.14
N TYR A 192 5.41 -9.06 -1.00
CA TYR A 192 4.21 -8.88 -1.80
C TYR A 192 4.26 -9.76 -3.07
N PHE A 193 3.10 -9.99 -3.69
CA PHE A 193 2.99 -10.73 -4.95
C PHE A 193 2.19 -9.97 -6.01
N PHE A 194 2.52 -10.24 -7.27
CA PHE A 194 1.72 -9.89 -8.44
C PHE A 194 1.36 -11.16 -9.22
N GLY A 195 0.12 -11.29 -9.66
CA GLY A 195 -0.32 -12.29 -10.64
C GLY A 195 -0.62 -11.61 -11.97
N PHE A 196 0.02 -12.07 -13.04
CA PHE A 196 -0.01 -11.40 -14.35
C PHE A 196 -1.26 -11.79 -15.17
N GLN A 197 -1.66 -10.93 -16.10
CA GLN A 197 -2.56 -11.31 -17.20
C GLN A 197 -2.04 -12.56 -17.93
N ASP A 198 -2.93 -13.39 -18.44
CA ASP A 198 -2.55 -14.57 -19.23
C ASP A 198 -2.34 -14.24 -20.72
N ASP A 199 -1.33 -14.87 -21.34
CA ASP A 199 -1.01 -14.72 -22.76
C ASP A 199 -1.53 -15.95 -23.53
N PRO A 200 -2.68 -15.86 -24.21
CA PRO A 200 -3.30 -17.00 -24.89
C PRO A 200 -2.53 -17.49 -26.13
N ARG A 201 -1.44 -16.81 -26.51
CA ARG A 201 -0.55 -17.23 -27.60
C ARG A 201 0.49 -18.27 -27.13
N MET A 202 0.70 -18.40 -25.82
CA MET A 202 1.75 -19.25 -25.24
C MET A 202 1.34 -20.73 -25.20
N PRO A 203 2.12 -21.65 -25.82
CA PRO A 203 1.74 -23.05 -25.91
C PRO A 203 2.08 -23.88 -24.67
N THR A 204 3.09 -23.47 -23.87
CA THR A 204 3.56 -24.23 -22.70
C THR A 204 4.07 -23.34 -21.57
N GLN A 205 4.09 -23.89 -20.35
CA GLN A 205 4.78 -23.34 -19.18
C GLN A 205 6.22 -22.90 -19.48
N THR A 206 6.98 -23.76 -20.17
CA THR A 206 8.41 -23.58 -20.46
C THR A 206 8.67 -22.52 -21.54
N ALA A 207 7.83 -22.43 -22.56
CA ALA A 207 7.88 -21.36 -23.56
C ALA A 207 7.59 -19.99 -22.93
N ARG A 208 6.53 -19.90 -22.10
CA ARG A 208 6.20 -18.65 -21.39
C ARG A 208 7.29 -18.25 -20.40
N ALA A 209 7.79 -19.20 -19.61
CA ALA A 209 8.89 -18.97 -18.69
C ALA A 209 10.16 -18.51 -19.42
N ALA A 210 10.48 -19.10 -20.58
CA ALA A 210 11.64 -18.70 -21.35
C ALA A 210 11.54 -17.28 -21.91
N LEU A 211 10.38 -16.85 -22.41
CA LEU A 211 10.20 -15.46 -22.85
C LEU A 211 10.30 -14.49 -21.66
N LEU A 212 9.61 -14.76 -20.54
CA LEU A 212 9.68 -13.92 -19.34
C LEU A 212 11.11 -13.80 -18.78
N VAL A 213 11.88 -14.90 -18.76
CA VAL A 213 13.31 -14.87 -18.41
C VAL A 213 14.10 -13.99 -19.38
N SER A 214 13.93 -14.15 -20.69
CA SER A 214 14.67 -13.34 -21.67
C SER A 214 14.37 -11.83 -21.55
N LEU A 215 13.11 -11.46 -21.30
CA LEU A 215 12.71 -10.06 -21.10
C LEU A 215 13.20 -9.51 -19.74
N ALA A 216 13.26 -10.34 -18.69
CA ALA A 216 13.91 -9.96 -17.44
C ALA A 216 15.43 -9.72 -17.62
N LEU A 217 16.10 -10.51 -18.47
CA LEU A 217 17.52 -10.31 -18.82
C LEU A 217 17.73 -9.06 -19.68
N GLU A 218 16.82 -8.75 -20.62
CA GLU A 218 16.84 -7.45 -21.33
C GLU A 218 16.67 -6.28 -20.36
N PHE A 219 15.75 -6.36 -19.40
CA PHE A 219 15.55 -5.29 -18.41
C PHE A 219 16.75 -5.14 -17.47
N ARG A 220 17.41 -6.25 -17.09
CA ARG A 220 18.72 -6.24 -16.39
C ARG A 220 19.78 -5.52 -17.22
N GLN A 221 19.86 -5.82 -18.52
CA GLN A 221 20.82 -5.18 -19.41
C GLN A 221 20.59 -3.66 -19.46
N LEU A 222 19.34 -3.20 -19.60
CA LEU A 222 18.99 -1.77 -19.61
C LEU A 222 19.42 -1.03 -18.33
N ILE A 223 19.40 -1.69 -17.17
CA ILE A 223 19.93 -1.14 -15.91
C ILE A 223 21.46 -1.13 -15.91
N ALA A 224 22.09 -2.25 -16.30
CA ALA A 224 23.55 -2.40 -16.30
C ALA A 224 24.23 -1.41 -17.26
N THR A 225 23.68 -1.20 -18.47
CA THR A 225 24.16 -0.19 -19.43
C THR A 225 23.63 1.22 -19.14
N ARG A 226 22.84 1.41 -18.07
CA ARG A 226 22.21 2.69 -17.69
C ARG A 226 21.40 3.34 -18.82
N THR A 227 20.84 2.51 -19.70
CA THR A 227 20.00 2.92 -20.84
C THR A 227 18.50 2.84 -20.56
N LEU A 228 18.08 2.26 -19.43
CA LEU A 228 16.70 2.30 -18.95
C LEU A 228 16.23 3.75 -18.84
N THR A 229 15.12 4.11 -19.49
CA THR A 229 14.55 5.47 -19.37
C THR A 229 14.15 5.77 -17.93
N PRO A 230 14.31 7.01 -17.41
CA PRO A 230 13.84 7.36 -16.08
C PRO A 230 12.33 7.16 -15.94
N ASP A 231 11.89 6.74 -14.74
CA ASP A 231 10.52 6.96 -14.32
C ASP A 231 10.26 8.48 -14.17
N MET A 232 9.03 8.93 -14.37
CA MET A 232 8.66 10.35 -14.33
C MET A 232 7.36 10.55 -13.53
N ALA A 233 7.17 11.75 -12.99
CA ALA A 233 5.84 12.31 -12.71
C ALA A 233 5.64 13.48 -13.67
N ARG A 234 4.79 13.32 -14.67
CA ARG A 234 4.60 14.25 -15.79
C ARG A 234 5.92 14.58 -16.50
N ASN A 235 6.55 15.69 -16.11
CA ASN A 235 7.78 16.24 -16.70
C ASN A 235 8.98 16.19 -15.73
N ALA A 236 8.81 15.74 -14.49
CA ALA A 236 9.88 15.62 -13.49
C ALA A 236 10.31 14.15 -13.35
N PRO A 237 11.61 13.85 -13.17
CA PRO A 237 12.07 12.48 -12.95
C PRO A 237 11.69 11.96 -11.56
N PHE A 238 11.57 10.64 -11.45
CA PHE A 238 11.62 9.92 -10.17
C PHE A 238 13.01 9.32 -9.94
N CYS A 239 13.34 9.13 -8.66
CA CYS A 239 14.54 8.46 -8.17
C CYS A 239 14.63 7.02 -8.68
N MET A 240 15.70 6.73 -9.43
CA MET A 240 16.01 5.42 -10.02
C MET A 240 16.88 4.54 -9.11
N ASN A 241 17.32 5.05 -7.94
CA ASN A 241 18.29 4.38 -7.05
C ASN A 241 17.88 2.96 -6.61
N MET A 242 16.58 2.63 -6.53
CA MET A 242 16.14 1.29 -6.14
C MET A 242 16.49 0.21 -7.19
N TYR A 243 16.62 0.56 -8.47
CA TYR A 243 16.87 -0.41 -9.54
C TYR A 243 18.17 -1.20 -9.41
N GLN A 244 19.18 -0.68 -8.69
CA GLN A 244 20.42 -1.42 -8.44
C GLN A 244 20.19 -2.70 -7.62
N TYR A 245 19.16 -2.74 -6.76
CA TYR A 245 18.85 -3.87 -5.89
C TYR A 245 17.95 -4.93 -6.57
N LEU A 246 17.56 -4.70 -7.83
CA LEU A 246 16.56 -5.54 -8.51
C LEU A 246 17.12 -6.89 -8.96
N PHE A 247 18.39 -6.95 -9.34
CA PHE A 247 19.05 -8.16 -9.87
C PHE A 247 20.32 -8.47 -9.09
N ASN A 248 20.72 -9.75 -9.07
CA ASN A 248 21.94 -10.21 -8.39
C ASN A 248 22.01 -9.76 -6.91
N HIS A 249 20.87 -9.70 -6.23
CA HIS A 249 20.75 -9.33 -4.82
C HIS A 249 19.98 -10.38 -4.02
N SER A 250 20.31 -10.51 -2.74
CA SER A 250 19.54 -11.29 -1.75
C SER A 250 19.49 -10.55 -0.42
N ARG A 251 18.38 -10.74 0.30
CA ARG A 251 18.33 -10.54 1.74
C ARG A 251 19.05 -11.71 2.42
N ILE A 252 19.82 -11.43 3.46
CA ILE A 252 20.53 -12.43 4.25
C ILE A 252 20.09 -12.30 5.70
N ALA A 253 19.47 -13.36 6.23
CA ALA A 253 19.07 -13.44 7.62
C ALA A 253 20.28 -13.38 8.56
N GLY A 254 20.30 -12.38 9.45
CA GLY A 254 21.25 -12.25 10.55
C GLY A 254 20.57 -12.50 11.90
N LEU A 255 21.32 -12.47 13.00
CA LEU A 255 20.74 -12.49 14.35
C LEU A 255 20.43 -11.06 14.78
N SER A 256 19.22 -10.81 15.28
CA SER A 256 18.64 -9.51 15.70
C SER A 256 18.45 -8.43 14.62
N SER A 257 19.18 -8.47 13.50
CA SER A 257 18.84 -7.73 12.28
C SER A 257 19.34 -8.48 11.04
N ASP A 258 18.73 -8.23 9.90
CA ASP A 258 19.10 -8.79 8.59
C ASP A 258 20.01 -7.84 7.80
N THR A 259 20.49 -8.28 6.64
CA THR A 259 21.20 -7.42 5.69
C THR A 259 20.72 -7.65 4.26
N THR A 260 21.00 -6.70 3.36
CA THR A 260 20.98 -6.93 1.92
C THR A 260 22.40 -7.16 1.41
N VAL A 261 22.58 -8.07 0.46
CA VAL A 261 23.87 -8.32 -0.19
C VAL A 261 23.65 -8.31 -1.71
N GLY A 262 24.40 -7.44 -2.39
CA GLY A 262 24.53 -7.41 -3.84
C GLY A 262 25.77 -8.13 -4.30
N PHE A 263 25.68 -8.80 -5.45
CA PHE A 263 26.76 -9.58 -6.06
C PHE A 263 27.11 -8.98 -7.44
N PRO A 264 28.41 -8.88 -7.83
CA PRO A 264 28.80 -8.23 -9.08
C PRO A 264 28.13 -8.88 -10.30
N PRO A 265 27.34 -8.14 -11.10
CA PRO A 265 26.57 -8.72 -12.21
C PRO A 265 27.46 -9.24 -13.34
N GLU A 266 28.68 -8.71 -13.48
CA GLU A 266 29.68 -9.13 -14.48
C GLU A 266 30.15 -10.57 -14.24
N ALA A 267 30.26 -10.98 -12.97
CA ALA A 267 30.74 -12.30 -12.57
C ALA A 267 29.62 -13.33 -12.33
N ASN A 268 28.35 -12.89 -12.30
CA ASN A 268 27.21 -13.71 -11.86
C ASN A 268 26.06 -13.65 -12.88
N ASN A 269 26.23 -14.37 -13.99
CA ASN A 269 25.30 -14.36 -15.12
C ASN A 269 24.35 -15.58 -15.17
N HIS A 270 24.15 -16.26 -14.04
CA HIS A 270 23.25 -17.41 -13.90
C HIS A 270 21.91 -17.08 -13.24
N ILE A 271 20.84 -17.76 -13.65
CA ILE A 271 19.59 -17.81 -12.87
C ILE A 271 19.52 -19.08 -12.03
N CYS A 272 18.77 -19.02 -10.93
CA CYS A 272 18.41 -20.20 -10.16
C CYS A 272 16.96 -20.61 -10.49
N VAL A 273 16.74 -21.88 -10.81
CA VAL A 273 15.41 -22.43 -11.10
C VAL A 273 15.04 -23.43 -10.02
N VAL A 274 13.81 -23.34 -9.50
CA VAL A 274 13.28 -24.27 -8.51
C VAL A 274 12.03 -24.97 -9.05
N ARG A 275 11.95 -26.30 -8.83
CA ARG A 275 10.80 -27.15 -9.17
C ARG A 275 10.73 -28.33 -8.19
N ASN A 276 9.54 -28.61 -7.67
CA ASN A 276 9.29 -29.71 -6.72
C ASN A 276 10.28 -29.70 -5.52
N GLY A 277 10.58 -28.51 -4.98
CA GLY A 277 11.59 -28.28 -3.93
C GLY A 277 13.06 -28.42 -4.36
N LYS A 278 13.35 -28.77 -5.61
CA LYS A 278 14.71 -29.01 -6.14
C LYS A 278 15.24 -27.78 -6.88
N PHE A 279 16.48 -27.39 -6.60
CA PHE A 279 17.11 -26.19 -7.14
C PHE A 279 18.17 -26.53 -8.20
N TYR A 280 18.21 -25.75 -9.28
CA TYR A 280 19.10 -25.91 -10.42
C TYR A 280 19.67 -24.55 -10.85
N ILE A 281 20.84 -24.56 -11.47
CA ILE A 281 21.51 -23.37 -12.01
C ILE A 281 21.73 -23.57 -13.51
N PHE A 282 21.56 -22.51 -14.30
CA PHE A 282 22.20 -22.42 -15.61
C PHE A 282 22.68 -20.99 -15.89
N GLU A 283 23.80 -20.89 -16.59
CA GLU A 283 24.37 -19.63 -17.07
C GLU A 283 23.53 -19.09 -18.22
N THR A 284 23.23 -17.78 -18.22
CA THR A 284 22.40 -17.13 -19.25
C THR A 284 23.21 -16.59 -20.43
N LEU A 285 24.50 -16.91 -20.47
CA LEU A 285 25.45 -16.59 -21.54
C LEU A 285 26.02 -17.88 -22.15
N HIS A 286 26.42 -17.82 -23.41
CA HIS A 286 27.17 -18.88 -24.07
C HIS A 286 28.58 -19.03 -23.48
N LEU A 287 28.95 -20.26 -23.09
CA LEU A 287 30.30 -20.59 -22.63
C LEU A 287 30.99 -21.56 -23.61
N PRO A 288 32.31 -21.45 -23.88
CA PRO A 288 33.24 -20.40 -23.44
C PRO A 288 33.58 -19.44 -24.60
N SER A 289 32.61 -18.64 -25.06
CA SER A 289 32.84 -17.62 -26.10
C SER A 289 33.12 -16.24 -25.50
N GLU A 290 34.05 -15.50 -26.11
CA GLU A 290 34.31 -14.09 -25.82
C GLU A 290 34.23 -13.29 -27.13
N PRO A 291 33.35 -12.27 -27.23
CA PRO A 291 32.33 -11.88 -26.25
C PRO A 291 31.21 -12.94 -26.13
N SER A 292 30.78 -13.24 -24.91
CA SER A 292 29.68 -14.18 -24.67
C SER A 292 28.33 -13.57 -25.06
N SER A 293 27.55 -14.24 -25.91
CA SER A 293 26.19 -13.85 -26.25
C SER A 293 25.17 -14.40 -25.23
N VAL A 294 24.13 -13.62 -24.92
CA VAL A 294 22.99 -14.08 -24.12
C VAL A 294 22.28 -15.25 -24.81
N LEU A 295 21.83 -16.25 -24.05
CA LEU A 295 21.01 -17.34 -24.56
C LEU A 295 19.68 -16.80 -25.13
N SER A 296 19.29 -17.28 -26.30
CA SER A 296 18.00 -16.97 -26.91
C SER A 296 16.83 -17.58 -26.13
N PRO A 297 15.59 -17.09 -26.32
CA PRO A 297 14.40 -17.71 -25.72
C PRO A 297 14.24 -19.21 -26.05
N ARG A 298 14.70 -19.66 -27.22
CA ARG A 298 14.68 -21.08 -27.62
C ARG A 298 15.69 -21.91 -26.81
N GLU A 299 16.90 -21.39 -26.60
CA GLU A 299 17.93 -22.05 -25.78
C GLU A 299 17.57 -22.07 -24.30
N ILE A 300 17.02 -20.96 -23.78
CA ILE A 300 16.44 -20.89 -22.44
C ILE A 300 15.34 -21.94 -22.29
N MET A 301 14.40 -22.07 -23.24
CA MET A 301 13.35 -23.09 -23.19
C MET A 301 13.93 -24.52 -23.13
N ILE A 302 15.00 -24.81 -23.88
CA ILE A 302 15.70 -26.12 -23.82
C ILE A 302 16.30 -26.36 -22.43
N GLN A 303 16.90 -25.35 -21.79
CA GLN A 303 17.39 -25.45 -20.41
C GLN A 303 16.25 -25.68 -19.40
N LEU A 304 15.10 -25.03 -19.58
CA LEU A 304 13.93 -25.19 -18.72
C LEU A 304 13.26 -26.57 -18.90
N GLU A 305 13.18 -27.11 -20.12
CA GLU A 305 12.70 -28.49 -20.35
C GLU A 305 13.67 -29.54 -19.79
N ARG A 306 14.99 -29.31 -19.91
CA ARG A 306 16.01 -30.12 -19.23
C ARG A 306 15.79 -30.16 -17.72
N ILE A 307 15.63 -29.00 -17.08
CA ILE A 307 15.37 -28.89 -15.64
C ILE A 307 14.04 -29.57 -15.26
N LYS A 308 12.98 -29.32 -16.03
CA LYS A 308 11.66 -29.93 -15.81
C LYS A 308 11.75 -31.45 -15.82
N LYS A 309 12.38 -32.03 -16.86
CA LYS A 309 12.61 -33.47 -16.95
C LYS A 309 13.49 -33.99 -15.81
N MET A 310 14.58 -33.29 -15.49
CA MET A 310 15.50 -33.66 -14.40
C MET A 310 14.85 -33.59 -13.00
N ALA A 311 13.82 -32.76 -12.80
CA ALA A 311 13.09 -32.63 -11.54
C ALA A 311 11.88 -33.58 -11.43
N ASP A 312 11.28 -33.95 -12.56
CA ASP A 312 10.12 -34.84 -12.61
C ASP A 312 10.54 -36.33 -12.68
N ASP A 313 11.64 -36.66 -13.37
CA ASP A 313 12.23 -38.02 -13.38
C ASP A 313 12.95 -38.38 -12.07
N ASP A 314 13.43 -37.38 -11.32
CA ASP A 314 14.22 -37.59 -10.11
C ASP A 314 13.34 -37.80 -8.87
N HIS A 315 13.10 -39.07 -8.53
CA HIS A 315 12.35 -39.47 -7.33
C HIS A 315 13.20 -39.52 -6.04
N SER A 316 14.43 -38.98 -6.03
CA SER A 316 15.25 -38.95 -4.81
C SER A 316 14.69 -37.95 -3.77
N THR A 317 14.74 -38.34 -2.50
CA THR A 317 14.42 -37.46 -1.38
C THR A 317 15.60 -36.51 -1.12
N VAL A 318 15.41 -35.23 -1.41
CA VAL A 318 16.34 -34.15 -1.06
C VAL A 318 15.70 -33.27 0.02
N PRO A 319 16.47 -32.59 0.89
CA PRO A 319 15.89 -31.66 1.86
C PRO A 319 15.19 -30.49 1.13
N GLU A 320 13.96 -30.15 1.55
CA GLU A 320 13.16 -29.03 1.02
C GLU A 320 13.71 -27.65 1.43
N ILE A 321 14.98 -27.34 1.16
CA ILE A 321 15.69 -26.18 1.74
C ILE A 321 15.00 -24.82 1.50
N GLY A 322 14.15 -24.69 0.48
CA GLY A 322 13.33 -23.49 0.26
C GLY A 322 12.45 -23.10 1.46
N ILE A 323 11.93 -24.11 2.19
CA ILE A 323 11.04 -23.88 3.34
C ILE A 323 11.73 -23.13 4.48
N LEU A 324 13.06 -23.23 4.58
CA LEU A 324 13.86 -22.55 5.60
C LEU A 324 13.78 -21.02 5.45
N SER A 325 13.54 -20.51 4.24
CA SER A 325 13.34 -19.07 4.00
C SER A 325 11.99 -18.52 4.51
N THR A 326 11.08 -19.39 4.96
CA THR A 326 9.75 -18.98 5.45
C THR A 326 9.66 -18.73 6.95
N GLY A 327 10.71 -19.01 7.72
CA GLY A 327 10.69 -18.87 9.18
C GLY A 327 10.68 -17.41 9.69
N GLN A 328 10.54 -17.25 11.01
CA GLN A 328 10.91 -15.99 11.68
C GLN A 328 12.42 -15.75 11.50
N ARG A 329 12.84 -14.50 11.32
CA ARG A 329 14.16 -14.16 10.75
C ARG A 329 15.35 -14.70 11.57
N ASP A 330 15.26 -14.71 12.89
CA ASP A 330 16.30 -15.30 13.76
C ASP A 330 16.37 -16.84 13.64
N GLN A 331 15.25 -17.50 13.32
CA GLN A 331 15.22 -18.93 12.99
C GLN A 331 15.79 -19.17 11.59
N VAL A 332 15.48 -18.33 10.58
CA VAL A 332 16.09 -18.41 9.24
C VAL A 332 17.61 -18.26 9.32
N ALA A 333 18.11 -17.30 10.12
CA ALA A 333 19.54 -17.12 10.37
C ALA A 333 20.19 -18.35 11.02
N THR A 334 19.48 -19.00 11.96
CA THR A 334 19.92 -20.22 12.64
C THR A 334 19.94 -21.42 11.69
N ASP A 335 18.85 -21.66 10.97
CA ASP A 335 18.69 -22.78 10.03
C ASP A 335 19.66 -22.68 8.85
N ARG A 336 20.02 -21.45 8.44
CA ARG A 336 21.07 -21.21 7.44
C ARG A 336 22.47 -21.61 7.93
N GLN A 337 22.77 -21.52 9.23
CA GLN A 337 24.00 -22.11 9.78
C GLN A 337 23.91 -23.64 9.85
N VAL A 338 22.78 -24.20 10.30
CA VAL A 338 22.55 -25.66 10.32
C VAL A 338 22.71 -26.27 8.92
N LEU A 339 22.26 -25.57 7.87
CA LEU A 339 22.46 -25.95 6.48
C LEU A 339 23.94 -25.99 6.07
N PHE A 340 24.77 -25.04 6.53
CA PHE A 340 26.22 -25.04 6.28
C PHE A 340 26.96 -26.10 7.09
N GLU A 341 26.55 -26.34 8.35
CA GLU A 341 27.10 -27.37 9.23
C GLU A 341 26.75 -28.79 8.76
N ALA A 342 25.63 -28.96 8.04
CA ALA A 342 25.20 -30.27 7.55
C ALA A 342 26.15 -30.90 6.53
N HIS A 343 26.74 -30.11 5.63
CA HIS A 343 27.77 -30.57 4.69
C HIS A 343 28.55 -29.41 4.06
N THR A 344 29.85 -29.60 3.80
CA THR A 344 30.74 -28.56 3.27
C THR A 344 30.33 -28.02 1.90
N SER A 345 29.67 -28.83 1.06
CA SER A 345 29.16 -28.37 -0.25
C SER A 345 27.94 -27.44 -0.15
N ASN A 346 27.16 -27.52 0.93
CA ASN A 346 25.91 -26.75 1.06
C ASN A 346 26.16 -25.25 1.04
N LYS A 347 27.30 -24.79 1.57
CA LYS A 347 27.69 -23.37 1.49
C LYS A 347 27.90 -22.91 0.05
N ALA A 348 28.61 -23.68 -0.77
CA ALA A 348 28.84 -23.35 -2.19
C ALA A 348 27.54 -23.43 -3.02
N HIS A 349 26.64 -24.36 -2.68
CA HIS A 349 25.32 -24.43 -3.31
C HIS A 349 24.44 -23.23 -2.94
N MET A 350 24.44 -22.78 -1.68
CA MET A 350 23.76 -21.53 -1.28
C MET A 350 24.39 -20.31 -1.94
N GLU A 351 25.72 -20.24 -2.02
CA GLU A 351 26.42 -19.13 -2.67
C GLU A 351 26.00 -18.97 -4.14
N LYS A 352 25.86 -20.08 -4.91
CA LYS A 352 25.29 -20.05 -6.27
C LYS A 352 23.81 -19.64 -6.29
N LEU A 353 23.02 -19.94 -5.27
CA LEU A 353 21.62 -19.48 -5.14
C LEU A 353 21.57 -17.97 -4.85
N ASP A 354 22.31 -17.49 -3.86
CA ASP A 354 22.33 -16.10 -3.43
C ASP A 354 22.84 -15.17 -4.56
N THR A 355 23.93 -15.55 -5.23
CA THR A 355 24.54 -14.79 -6.34
C THR A 355 23.70 -14.68 -7.60
N SER A 356 22.71 -15.57 -7.79
CA SER A 356 21.91 -15.66 -9.01
C SER A 356 21.23 -14.34 -9.38
N ILE A 357 20.95 -14.13 -10.67
CA ILE A 357 20.30 -12.92 -11.17
C ILE A 357 18.91 -12.74 -10.51
N PHE A 358 18.09 -13.78 -10.54
CA PHE A 358 16.81 -13.94 -9.82
C PHE A 358 16.49 -15.45 -9.69
N VAL A 359 15.41 -15.78 -8.97
CA VAL A 359 14.85 -17.15 -8.88
C VAL A 359 13.65 -17.33 -9.82
N LEU A 360 13.57 -18.47 -10.50
CA LEU A 360 12.44 -18.88 -11.33
C LEU A 360 11.78 -20.14 -10.75
N CYS A 361 10.49 -20.07 -10.44
CA CYS A 361 9.70 -21.18 -9.92
C CYS A 361 8.91 -21.83 -11.07
N LEU A 362 9.37 -22.99 -11.55
CA LEU A 362 8.63 -23.83 -12.52
C LEU A 362 7.63 -24.71 -11.75
N ASP A 363 6.59 -24.07 -11.26
CA ASP A 363 5.61 -24.64 -10.33
C ASP A 363 4.80 -25.77 -10.99
N SER A 364 4.52 -26.85 -10.26
CA SER A 364 3.75 -28.00 -10.76
C SER A 364 2.23 -27.87 -10.53
N SER A 365 1.78 -26.84 -9.82
CA SER A 365 0.36 -26.57 -9.59
C SER A 365 -0.37 -25.99 -10.81
N LEU A 366 -1.69 -26.13 -10.79
CA LEU A 366 -2.64 -25.70 -11.82
C LEU A 366 -3.69 -24.75 -11.20
N PRO A 367 -3.31 -23.54 -10.73
CA PRO A 367 -4.26 -22.65 -10.07
C PRO A 367 -5.32 -22.12 -11.05
N GLU A 368 -6.59 -22.42 -10.77
CA GLU A 368 -7.72 -22.01 -11.61
C GLU A 368 -8.42 -20.76 -11.05
N SER A 369 -8.89 -20.84 -9.79
CA SER A 369 -9.59 -19.72 -9.15
C SER A 369 -8.66 -18.54 -8.79
N SER A 370 -9.26 -17.36 -8.65
CA SER A 370 -8.57 -16.14 -8.21
C SER A 370 -7.85 -16.34 -6.86
N THR A 371 -8.48 -17.07 -5.93
CA THR A 371 -7.91 -17.40 -4.60
C THR A 371 -6.73 -18.36 -4.67
N GLU A 372 -6.83 -19.44 -5.45
CA GLU A 372 -5.72 -20.40 -5.61
C GLU A 372 -4.53 -19.73 -6.28
N PHE A 373 -4.77 -18.96 -7.36
CA PHE A 373 -3.73 -18.22 -8.07
C PHE A 373 -3.05 -17.18 -7.18
N SER A 374 -3.81 -16.43 -6.40
CA SER A 374 -3.27 -15.46 -5.45
C SER A 374 -2.43 -16.15 -4.36
N ARG A 375 -2.88 -17.28 -3.80
CA ARG A 375 -2.12 -18.02 -2.75
C ARG A 375 -0.86 -18.68 -3.32
N ALA A 376 -0.93 -19.16 -4.56
CA ALA A 376 0.20 -19.74 -5.28
C ALA A 376 1.26 -18.68 -5.67
N CYS A 377 0.84 -17.45 -5.98
CA CYS A 377 1.74 -16.31 -6.17
C CYS A 377 2.32 -15.79 -4.84
N TRP A 378 1.53 -15.80 -3.75
CA TRP A 378 1.97 -15.31 -2.44
C TRP A 378 2.99 -16.22 -1.77
N HIS A 379 2.57 -17.44 -1.38
CA HIS A 379 3.36 -18.33 -0.53
C HIS A 379 3.60 -19.71 -1.18
N GLY A 380 2.79 -20.12 -2.15
CA GLY A 380 2.92 -21.43 -2.81
C GLY A 380 2.88 -22.61 -1.84
N ASP A 381 3.73 -23.60 -2.10
CA ASP A 381 4.02 -24.77 -1.25
C ASP A 381 5.05 -24.49 -0.13
N GLY A 382 5.68 -23.31 -0.16
CA GLY A 382 6.79 -22.89 0.70
C GLY A 382 8.15 -23.49 0.36
N ALA A 383 8.18 -24.67 -0.27
CA ALA A 383 9.40 -25.41 -0.61
C ALA A 383 9.97 -25.07 -2.00
N SER A 384 9.11 -24.83 -2.99
CA SER A 384 9.49 -24.49 -4.36
C SER A 384 9.65 -22.98 -4.57
N ARG A 385 10.28 -22.31 -3.58
CA ARG A 385 10.43 -20.85 -3.46
C ARG A 385 11.73 -20.50 -2.72
N TRP A 386 12.19 -19.26 -2.83
CA TRP A 386 13.20 -18.68 -1.92
C TRP A 386 12.87 -17.21 -1.63
N PHE A 387 12.23 -16.96 -0.49
CA PHE A 387 11.63 -15.65 -0.17
C PHE A 387 12.64 -14.54 0.17
N ASP A 388 13.90 -14.92 0.38
CA ASP A 388 15.02 -14.00 0.62
C ASP A 388 15.66 -13.47 -0.69
N LYS A 389 15.17 -13.90 -1.87
CA LYS A 389 15.63 -13.34 -3.16
C LYS A 389 14.92 -12.02 -3.45
N CYS A 390 15.64 -11.04 -4.02
CA CYS A 390 15.11 -9.73 -4.43
C CYS A 390 13.74 -9.82 -5.13
N PHE A 391 13.62 -10.74 -6.11
CA PHE A 391 12.34 -11.25 -6.57
C PHE A 391 12.47 -12.69 -7.08
N GLN A 392 11.32 -13.36 -7.19
CA GLN A 392 11.19 -14.67 -7.81
C GLN A 392 10.02 -14.67 -8.82
N LEU A 393 10.29 -15.05 -10.07
CA LEU A 393 9.27 -15.25 -11.11
C LEU A 393 8.61 -16.61 -10.92
N ILE A 394 7.30 -16.70 -11.11
CA ILE A 394 6.53 -17.93 -10.91
C ILE A 394 5.77 -18.23 -12.19
N VAL A 395 5.92 -19.44 -12.74
CA VAL A 395 5.16 -19.90 -13.92
C VAL A 395 4.60 -21.29 -13.66
N PHE A 396 3.28 -21.37 -13.66
CA PHE A 396 2.49 -22.55 -13.29
C PHE A 396 2.37 -23.55 -14.44
N ALA A 397 1.97 -24.79 -14.13
CA ALA A 397 1.89 -25.87 -15.12
C ALA A 397 0.81 -25.62 -16.21
N ASN A 398 -0.22 -24.83 -15.89
CA ASN A 398 -1.24 -24.35 -16.83
C ASN A 398 -0.79 -23.12 -17.64
N GLY A 399 0.48 -22.73 -17.53
CA GLY A 399 1.03 -21.58 -18.24
C GLY A 399 0.65 -20.23 -17.65
N ARG A 400 -0.08 -20.16 -16.52
CA ARG A 400 -0.29 -18.89 -15.79
C ARG A 400 1.02 -18.39 -15.17
N ALA A 401 1.16 -17.10 -14.92
CA ALA A 401 2.40 -16.53 -14.40
C ALA A 401 2.20 -15.39 -13.39
N GLY A 402 3.21 -15.18 -12.53
CA GLY A 402 3.24 -14.13 -11.53
C GLY A 402 4.65 -13.95 -10.96
N MET A 403 4.75 -13.24 -9.84
CA MET A 403 6.00 -12.93 -9.14
C MET A 403 5.75 -12.68 -7.65
N ASN A 404 6.71 -13.05 -6.81
CA ASN A 404 6.82 -12.63 -5.41
C ASN A 404 8.09 -11.77 -5.25
N GLY A 405 8.02 -10.66 -4.49
CA GLY A 405 9.12 -9.71 -4.30
C GLY A 405 9.46 -9.48 -2.83
N GLU A 406 10.74 -9.38 -2.50
CA GLU A 406 11.22 -9.01 -1.16
C GLU A 406 11.30 -7.48 -1.05
N HIS A 407 10.69 -6.93 0.00
CA HIS A 407 10.34 -5.50 0.06
C HIS A 407 11.43 -4.61 0.72
N SER A 408 12.45 -5.19 1.35
CA SER A 408 13.37 -4.44 2.23
C SER A 408 14.06 -3.26 1.55
N LYS A 409 14.59 -3.47 0.34
CA LYS A 409 15.30 -2.47 -0.48
C LYS A 409 14.51 -1.99 -1.69
N MET A 410 13.30 -2.52 -1.88
CA MET A 410 12.53 -2.35 -3.12
C MET A 410 11.07 -2.02 -2.79
N ASP A 411 10.62 -0.84 -3.19
CA ASP A 411 9.19 -0.52 -3.19
C ASP A 411 8.50 -1.17 -4.40
N ALA A 412 7.19 -1.43 -4.30
CA ALA A 412 6.47 -2.17 -5.32
C ALA A 412 6.41 -1.49 -6.71
N THR A 413 6.69 -0.18 -6.82
CA THR A 413 6.60 0.56 -8.09
C THR A 413 7.74 0.29 -9.08
N PRO A 414 9.04 0.33 -8.71
CA PRO A 414 10.11 -0.16 -9.58
C PRO A 414 9.91 -1.58 -10.13
N THR A 415 9.47 -2.49 -9.27
CA THR A 415 9.25 -3.91 -9.62
C THR A 415 8.01 -4.08 -10.49
N SER A 416 6.96 -3.30 -10.24
CA SER A 416 5.78 -3.22 -11.13
C SER A 416 6.20 -2.84 -12.55
N ARG A 417 7.14 -1.90 -12.74
CA ARG A 417 7.67 -1.56 -14.07
C ARG A 417 8.45 -2.71 -14.74
N LEU A 418 9.20 -3.52 -13.99
CA LEU A 418 9.80 -4.75 -14.53
C LEU A 418 8.70 -5.71 -15.02
N CYS A 419 7.68 -5.94 -14.21
CA CYS A 419 6.54 -6.79 -14.60
C CYS A 419 5.84 -6.25 -15.85
N ARG A 420 5.55 -4.94 -15.89
CA ARG A 420 4.94 -4.28 -17.04
C ARG A 420 5.78 -4.45 -18.29
N PHE A 421 7.10 -4.20 -18.23
CA PHE A 421 8.01 -4.40 -19.36
C PHE A 421 7.94 -5.84 -19.89
N MET A 422 8.02 -6.85 -19.02
CA MET A 422 7.93 -8.25 -19.45
C MET A 422 6.58 -8.61 -20.09
N ILE A 423 5.46 -8.02 -19.65
CA ILE A 423 4.13 -8.33 -20.20
C ILE A 423 3.85 -7.54 -21.49
N ASP A 424 4.11 -6.22 -21.51
CA ASP A 424 3.94 -5.37 -22.69
C ASP A 424 4.83 -5.85 -23.85
N GLU A 425 6.12 -6.09 -23.61
CA GLU A 425 7.04 -6.56 -24.65
C GLU A 425 6.72 -7.99 -25.11
N ALA A 426 6.28 -8.87 -24.21
CA ALA A 426 5.81 -10.19 -24.61
C ALA A 426 4.60 -10.08 -25.56
N GLN A 427 3.58 -9.30 -25.19
CA GLN A 427 2.36 -9.13 -25.99
C GLN A 427 2.62 -8.41 -27.32
N ALA A 428 3.50 -7.40 -27.34
CA ALA A 428 3.78 -6.60 -28.53
C ALA A 428 4.66 -7.32 -29.57
N ARG A 429 5.59 -8.17 -29.14
CA ARG A 429 6.52 -8.86 -30.05
C ARG A 429 5.88 -10.09 -30.70
N PRO A 430 6.31 -10.45 -31.93
CA PRO A 430 6.09 -11.80 -32.46
C PRO A 430 6.71 -12.83 -31.50
N LEU A 431 6.02 -13.96 -31.29
CA LEU A 431 6.60 -15.03 -30.48
C LEU A 431 7.86 -15.60 -31.15
N PRO A 432 8.94 -15.88 -30.38
CA PRO A 432 10.03 -16.75 -30.82
C PRO A 432 9.47 -18.09 -31.31
N ASP A 433 10.15 -18.74 -32.28
CA ASP A 433 9.66 -20.03 -32.76
C ASP A 433 9.98 -21.16 -31.79
N PHE A 434 9.04 -21.39 -30.87
CA PHE A 434 9.03 -22.48 -29.91
C PHE A 434 8.49 -23.81 -30.51
N ARG A 435 8.17 -23.85 -31.81
CA ARG A 435 7.63 -25.03 -32.52
C ARG A 435 8.73 -25.75 -33.30
N ASN A 436 8.37 -26.89 -33.88
CA ASN A 436 9.17 -27.62 -34.88
C ASN A 436 10.61 -27.98 -34.47
N LEU A 437 10.85 -28.12 -33.17
CA LEU A 437 11.99 -28.87 -32.65
C LEU A 437 11.84 -30.34 -33.06
N ASN A 438 12.41 -30.70 -34.21
CA ASN A 438 12.71 -32.09 -34.55
C ASN A 438 13.80 -32.62 -33.58
N ALA A 439 14.06 -33.93 -33.60
CA ALA A 439 14.97 -34.53 -32.61
C ALA A 439 16.42 -34.04 -32.77
N GLU A 440 16.79 -33.72 -34.01
CA GLU A 440 18.11 -33.26 -34.44
C GLU A 440 18.36 -31.80 -34.04
N ASP A 441 17.42 -30.88 -34.33
CA ASP A 441 17.37 -29.49 -33.84
C ASP A 441 17.49 -29.42 -32.30
N LEU A 442 16.77 -30.30 -31.60
CA LEU A 442 16.87 -30.44 -30.15
C LEU A 442 18.25 -30.94 -29.73
N TYR A 443 18.80 -31.94 -30.43
CA TYR A 443 20.08 -32.54 -30.12
C TYR A 443 21.24 -31.57 -30.36
N GLU A 444 21.27 -30.85 -31.48
CA GLU A 444 22.32 -29.88 -31.81
C GLU A 444 22.33 -28.72 -30.81
N CYS A 445 21.19 -28.03 -30.64
CA CYS A 445 21.08 -26.96 -29.63
C CYS A 445 21.41 -27.47 -28.21
N ALA A 446 20.95 -28.66 -27.83
CA ALA A 446 21.29 -29.25 -26.55
C ALA A 446 22.79 -29.62 -26.44
N SER A 447 23.44 -30.04 -27.53
CA SER A 447 24.85 -30.43 -27.51
C SER A 447 25.79 -29.23 -27.32
N ALA A 448 25.41 -28.06 -27.83
CA ALA A 448 26.12 -26.79 -27.63
C ALA A 448 25.92 -26.20 -26.21
N LEU A 449 24.75 -26.41 -25.60
CA LEU A 449 24.41 -25.85 -24.29
C LEU A 449 24.95 -26.70 -23.13
N VAL A 450 25.77 -26.08 -22.27
CA VAL A 450 26.14 -26.60 -20.94
C VAL A 450 24.88 -27.04 -20.19
N LYS A 451 24.91 -28.22 -19.58
CA LYS A 451 23.73 -28.78 -18.90
C LYS A 451 23.44 -28.02 -17.60
N PRO A 452 22.17 -27.85 -17.22
CA PRO A 452 21.81 -27.25 -15.93
C PRO A 452 22.38 -28.04 -14.74
N ASP A 453 23.01 -27.33 -13.81
CA ASP A 453 23.66 -27.91 -12.63
C ASP A 453 22.67 -28.03 -11.46
N PRO A 454 22.38 -29.25 -10.96
CA PRO A 454 21.54 -29.44 -9.78
C PRO A 454 22.28 -29.06 -8.49
N LEU A 455 21.68 -28.21 -7.66
CA LEU A 455 22.19 -27.88 -6.32
C LEU A 455 21.84 -29.00 -5.34
N LYS A 456 22.75 -29.97 -5.24
CA LYS A 456 22.58 -31.18 -4.41
C LYS A 456 22.89 -30.91 -2.94
N PHE A 457 21.98 -30.22 -2.26
CA PHE A 457 22.04 -30.05 -0.81
C PHE A 457 22.02 -31.40 -0.09
N VAL A 458 23.02 -31.61 0.77
CA VAL A 458 23.21 -32.84 1.55
C VAL A 458 22.64 -32.62 2.95
N SER A 459 21.79 -33.53 3.41
CA SER A 459 21.13 -33.42 4.71
C SER A 459 21.84 -34.18 5.83
N ASN A 460 21.54 -33.78 7.06
CA ASN A 460 21.83 -34.51 8.29
C ASN A 460 20.64 -34.36 9.26
N ALA A 461 20.66 -35.10 10.36
CA ALA A 461 19.56 -35.11 11.33
C ALA A 461 19.25 -33.75 12.01
N ALA A 462 20.15 -32.76 11.91
CA ALA A 462 19.88 -31.39 12.36
C ALA A 462 19.15 -30.59 11.27
N LEU A 463 19.58 -30.69 10.01
CA LEU A 463 18.90 -30.04 8.88
C LEU A 463 17.53 -30.65 8.61
N ASP A 464 17.39 -31.98 8.68
CA ASP A 464 16.09 -32.67 8.56
C ASP A 464 15.09 -32.10 9.58
N LYS A 465 15.55 -31.88 10.82
CA LYS A 465 14.76 -31.30 11.91
C LYS A 465 14.44 -29.82 11.65
N ALA A 466 15.37 -29.04 11.11
CA ALA A 466 15.13 -27.65 10.72
C ALA A 466 14.04 -27.56 9.64
N VAL A 467 14.16 -28.36 8.57
CA VAL A 467 13.16 -28.47 7.48
C VAL A 467 11.78 -28.87 8.03
N ILE A 468 11.70 -29.86 8.92
CA ILE A 468 10.45 -30.27 9.56
C ILE A 468 9.84 -29.15 10.42
N ASN A 469 10.66 -28.45 11.21
CA ASN A 469 10.20 -27.33 12.05
C ASN A 469 9.68 -26.15 11.19
N ALA A 470 10.43 -25.78 10.15
CA ALA A 470 10.07 -24.71 9.23
C ALA A 470 8.80 -25.04 8.43
N ARG A 471 8.64 -26.29 7.97
CA ARG A 471 7.37 -26.77 7.36
C ARG A 471 6.21 -26.70 8.34
N ALA A 472 6.38 -27.13 9.59
CA ALA A 472 5.35 -27.04 10.62
C ALA A 472 4.95 -25.58 10.95
N TYR A 473 5.91 -24.65 10.97
CA TYR A 473 5.66 -23.21 11.09
C TYR A 473 4.89 -22.68 9.87
N PHE A 474 5.36 -22.96 8.66
CA PHE A 474 4.72 -22.56 7.40
C PHE A 474 3.26 -23.01 7.35
N GLU A 475 2.98 -24.30 7.59
CA GLU A 475 1.62 -24.85 7.54
C GLU A 475 0.70 -24.35 8.65
N ALA A 476 1.24 -23.98 9.81
CA ALA A 476 0.47 -23.31 10.85
C ALA A 476 0.12 -21.87 10.43
N THR A 477 1.09 -21.13 9.89
CA THR A 477 0.93 -19.74 9.44
C THR A 477 0.00 -19.62 8.22
N VAL A 478 0.15 -20.48 7.21
CA VAL A 478 -0.73 -20.58 6.02
C VAL A 478 -2.18 -20.92 6.41
N ARG A 479 -2.39 -21.63 7.52
CA ARG A 479 -3.72 -21.99 8.06
C ARG A 479 -4.33 -20.88 8.92
N ALA A 480 -3.51 -20.02 9.52
CA ALA A 480 -3.96 -18.87 10.30
C ALA A 480 -4.42 -17.70 9.39
N HIS A 481 -3.78 -17.52 8.23
CA HIS A 481 -4.15 -16.48 7.27
C HIS A 481 -5.40 -16.82 6.45
N GLU A 482 -6.45 -16.04 6.68
CA GLU A 482 -7.47 -15.81 5.66
C GLU A 482 -6.87 -14.96 4.53
N MET A 483 -7.25 -15.25 3.29
CA MET A 483 -6.98 -14.37 2.16
C MET A 483 -8.10 -14.50 1.12
N VAL A 484 -8.67 -13.37 0.73
CA VAL A 484 -9.85 -13.29 -0.13
C VAL A 484 -9.65 -12.23 -1.22
N PRO A 485 -9.36 -12.64 -2.48
CA PRO A 485 -9.54 -11.79 -3.63
C PRO A 485 -11.02 -11.44 -3.81
N THR A 486 -11.31 -10.16 -3.90
CA THR A 486 -12.66 -9.60 -4.06
C THR A 486 -12.67 -8.78 -5.34
N GLU A 487 -13.23 -9.35 -6.40
CA GLU A 487 -13.30 -8.74 -7.73
C GLU A 487 -14.62 -8.01 -7.93
N PHE A 488 -14.56 -6.71 -8.17
CA PHE A 488 -15.73 -5.86 -8.35
C PHE A 488 -15.83 -5.37 -9.80
N LYS A 489 -16.71 -6.01 -10.58
CA LYS A 489 -16.93 -5.70 -12.01
C LYS A 489 -18.03 -4.66 -12.27
N GLY A 490 -18.52 -3.98 -11.22
CA GLY A 490 -19.66 -3.08 -11.31
C GLY A 490 -19.35 -1.71 -11.94
N TYR A 491 -18.12 -1.22 -11.76
CA TYR A 491 -17.53 -0.03 -12.40
C TYR A 491 -16.04 0.10 -12.00
N GLY A 492 -15.32 1.06 -12.60
CA GLY A 492 -13.95 1.44 -12.26
C GLY A 492 -13.71 2.96 -12.34
N LYS A 493 -12.45 3.39 -12.54
CA LYS A 493 -12.05 4.82 -12.51
C LYS A 493 -12.85 5.70 -13.48
N GLY A 494 -13.33 5.18 -14.61
CA GLY A 494 -14.12 5.94 -15.58
C GLY A 494 -15.40 6.53 -14.98
N LEU A 495 -16.14 5.75 -14.18
CA LEU A 495 -17.36 6.23 -13.51
C LEU A 495 -17.04 7.16 -12.34
N ILE A 496 -15.98 6.86 -11.57
CA ILE A 496 -15.60 7.65 -10.40
C ILE A 496 -15.15 9.07 -10.82
N LYS A 497 -14.35 9.18 -11.89
CA LYS A 497 -14.02 10.49 -12.51
C LYS A 497 -15.26 11.22 -13.01
N ALA A 498 -16.26 10.50 -13.55
CA ALA A 498 -17.52 11.11 -13.97
C ALA A 498 -18.33 11.67 -12.78
N PHE A 499 -18.09 11.20 -11.54
CA PHE A 499 -18.59 11.83 -10.30
C PHE A 499 -17.73 13.01 -9.80
N LYS A 500 -16.63 13.34 -10.50
CA LYS A 500 -15.61 14.34 -10.14
C LYS A 500 -14.87 14.02 -8.84
N MET A 501 -14.34 12.81 -8.75
CA MET A 501 -13.63 12.30 -7.57
C MET A 501 -12.31 11.63 -7.96
N SER A 502 -11.31 11.71 -7.09
CA SER A 502 -10.09 10.90 -7.23
C SER A 502 -10.48 9.41 -7.08
N PRO A 503 -10.16 8.53 -8.05
CA PRO A 503 -10.55 7.13 -8.01
C PRO A 503 -10.02 6.38 -6.78
N ASP A 504 -8.79 6.69 -6.41
CA ASP A 504 -8.08 6.24 -5.22
C ASP A 504 -8.82 6.64 -3.92
N ALA A 505 -8.93 7.94 -3.64
CA ALA A 505 -9.62 8.48 -2.46
C ALA A 505 -11.08 7.99 -2.31
N TYR A 506 -11.78 7.76 -3.43
CA TYR A 506 -13.12 7.17 -3.43
C TYR A 506 -13.10 5.72 -2.93
N VAL A 507 -12.16 4.90 -3.41
CA VAL A 507 -11.97 3.52 -2.94
C VAL A 507 -11.55 3.50 -1.47
N GLN A 508 -10.67 4.40 -1.04
CA GLN A 508 -10.33 4.57 0.37
C GLN A 508 -11.55 4.87 1.25
N MET A 509 -12.50 5.70 0.77
CA MET A 509 -13.74 5.94 1.51
C MET A 509 -14.65 4.70 1.54
N ALA A 510 -14.70 3.90 0.47
CA ALA A 510 -15.40 2.60 0.50
C ALA A 510 -14.77 1.63 1.53
N LEU A 511 -13.44 1.60 1.65
CA LEU A 511 -12.73 0.83 2.69
C LEU A 511 -13.06 1.32 4.11
N GLN A 512 -13.13 2.64 4.33
CA GLN A 512 -13.55 3.21 5.63
C GLN A 512 -14.99 2.80 5.99
N LEU A 513 -15.93 2.94 5.05
CA LEU A 513 -17.33 2.57 5.27
C LEU A 513 -17.50 1.06 5.53
N ALA A 514 -16.80 0.22 4.76
CA ALA A 514 -16.83 -1.23 4.95
C ALA A 514 -16.27 -1.67 6.32
N TYR A 515 -15.17 -1.05 6.77
CA TYR A 515 -14.62 -1.29 8.10
C TYR A 515 -15.58 -0.84 9.20
N TYR A 516 -16.17 0.35 9.05
CA TYR A 516 -17.12 0.92 10.01
C TYR A 516 -18.36 0.03 10.18
N ARG A 517 -18.93 -0.48 9.07
CA ARG A 517 -20.06 -1.44 9.08
C ARG A 517 -19.72 -2.73 9.82
N LYS A 518 -18.52 -3.28 9.58
CA LYS A 518 -18.10 -4.56 10.15
C LYS A 518 -17.74 -4.49 11.64
N HIS A 519 -17.17 -3.37 12.10
CA HIS A 519 -16.58 -3.26 13.44
C HIS A 519 -17.26 -2.25 14.37
N GLY A 520 -18.10 -1.35 13.85
CA GLY A 520 -18.74 -0.27 14.62
C GLY A 520 -17.79 0.86 15.06
N GLU A 521 -16.54 0.86 14.57
CA GLU A 521 -15.51 1.86 14.85
C GLU A 521 -14.68 2.15 13.59
N LEU A 522 -13.95 3.26 13.59
CA LEU A 522 -12.86 3.52 12.64
C LEU A 522 -11.51 3.37 13.35
N VAL A 523 -10.48 3.01 12.58
CA VAL A 523 -9.13 2.72 13.08
C VAL A 523 -8.06 3.51 12.33
N ALA A 524 -6.85 3.58 12.92
CA ALA A 524 -5.67 4.08 12.25
C ALA A 524 -5.44 3.27 10.96
N THR A 525 -5.65 3.95 9.82
CA THR A 525 -5.55 3.36 8.48
C THR A 525 -4.28 3.88 7.82
N TYR A 526 -3.42 2.96 7.37
CA TYR A 526 -2.21 3.25 6.62
C TYR A 526 -2.48 3.15 5.14
N GLU A 527 -1.97 4.11 4.37
CA GLU A 527 -1.75 3.98 2.94
C GLU A 527 -0.30 4.37 2.55
N SER A 528 0.26 3.63 1.61
CA SER A 528 1.60 3.86 1.07
C SER A 528 1.63 4.99 0.02
N ALA A 529 2.23 6.14 0.37
CA ALA A 529 2.50 7.23 -0.56
C ALA A 529 3.97 7.21 -1.01
N ALA A 530 4.22 7.14 -2.33
CA ALA A 530 5.58 7.11 -2.86
C ALA A 530 6.24 8.50 -2.84
N THR A 531 7.40 8.61 -2.19
CA THR A 531 8.19 9.87 -2.11
C THR A 531 9.28 9.95 -3.18
N ARG A 532 9.21 9.11 -4.22
CA ARG A 532 10.26 8.92 -5.25
C ARG A 532 10.63 10.18 -6.06
N LYS A 533 9.87 11.28 -5.97
CA LYS A 533 10.27 12.58 -6.54
C LYS A 533 11.45 13.24 -5.80
N TYR A 534 11.84 12.70 -4.65
CA TYR A 534 13.02 13.09 -3.89
C TYR A 534 14.15 12.08 -4.05
N ARG A 535 15.40 12.55 -3.96
CA ARG A 535 16.61 11.72 -3.99
C ARG A 535 16.55 10.70 -2.86
N HIS A 536 16.63 9.41 -3.22
CA HIS A 536 16.49 8.26 -2.31
C HIS A 536 15.17 8.25 -1.50
N GLY A 537 14.09 8.83 -2.04
CA GLY A 537 12.75 8.71 -1.47
C GLY A 537 12.21 7.28 -1.51
N ARG A 538 11.78 6.78 -0.34
CA ARG A 538 11.02 5.54 -0.14
C ARG A 538 9.51 5.88 -0.07
N THR A 539 8.85 5.55 1.03
CA THR A 539 7.42 5.81 1.28
C THR A 539 7.18 6.78 2.44
N GLU A 540 6.04 7.45 2.43
CA GLU A 540 5.40 8.14 3.55
C GLU A 540 3.97 7.60 3.72
N THR A 541 3.32 7.83 4.86
CA THR A 541 1.95 7.40 5.14
C THR A 541 0.94 8.46 4.71
N ALA A 542 0.00 8.10 3.83
CA ALA A 542 -1.28 8.78 3.78
C ALA A 542 -2.20 8.17 4.85
N ARG A 543 -2.85 9.01 5.68
CA ARG A 543 -3.74 8.56 6.76
C ARG A 543 -5.20 8.65 6.30
N SER A 544 -5.79 7.53 5.88
CA SER A 544 -7.13 7.53 5.26
C SER A 544 -8.26 7.85 6.23
N CYS A 545 -8.08 7.56 7.52
CA CYS A 545 -9.04 7.92 8.57
C CYS A 545 -8.89 9.40 8.95
N SER A 546 -9.99 10.15 8.84
CA SER A 546 -10.07 11.59 9.03
C SER A 546 -11.39 11.98 9.73
N ILE A 547 -11.51 13.24 10.16
CA ILE A 547 -12.77 13.75 10.76
C ILE A 547 -13.89 13.65 9.71
N GLU A 548 -13.53 13.92 8.46
CA GLU A 548 -14.38 13.92 7.28
C GLU A 548 -14.78 12.50 6.85
N SER A 549 -13.85 11.51 6.88
CA SER A 549 -14.23 10.11 6.62
C SER A 549 -15.15 9.56 7.70
N LYS A 550 -14.94 9.91 8.97
CA LYS A 550 -15.85 9.57 10.06
C LYS A 550 -17.25 10.17 9.85
N ALA A 551 -17.34 11.46 9.56
CA ALA A 551 -18.61 12.13 9.27
C ALA A 551 -19.32 11.55 8.03
N PHE A 552 -18.57 11.07 7.03
CA PHE A 552 -19.10 10.32 5.89
C PHE A 552 -19.70 8.97 6.32
N CYS A 553 -18.96 8.14 7.05
CA CYS A 553 -19.45 6.85 7.54
C CYS A 553 -20.69 7.01 8.42
N GLU A 554 -20.68 7.96 9.35
CA GLU A 554 -21.82 8.30 10.22
C GLU A 554 -23.04 8.83 9.42
N ALA A 555 -22.82 9.53 8.30
CA ALA A 555 -23.90 10.01 7.43
C ALA A 555 -24.52 8.89 6.56
N MET A 556 -23.73 7.91 6.13
CA MET A 556 -24.22 6.74 5.36
C MET A 556 -25.07 5.80 6.22
N GLU A 557 -24.68 5.56 7.47
CA GLU A 557 -25.46 4.71 8.39
C GLU A 557 -26.72 5.41 8.93
N ASN A 558 -26.85 6.73 8.81
CA ASN A 558 -28.01 7.47 9.32
C ASN A 558 -29.18 7.49 8.30
N PRO A 559 -30.34 6.86 8.58
CA PRO A 559 -31.49 6.84 7.66
C PRO A 559 -32.20 8.20 7.53
N GLU A 560 -31.98 9.14 8.45
CA GLU A 560 -32.51 10.51 8.39
C GLU A 560 -31.71 11.40 7.41
N LYS A 561 -30.49 11.00 7.05
CA LYS A 561 -29.61 11.78 6.16
C LYS A 561 -29.98 11.58 4.69
N SER A 562 -30.35 12.67 4.04
CA SER A 562 -30.69 12.68 2.62
C SER A 562 -29.50 12.28 1.74
N LEU A 563 -29.77 11.77 0.53
CA LEU A 563 -28.73 11.40 -0.43
C LEU A 563 -27.78 12.57 -0.74
N LYS A 564 -28.26 13.82 -0.74
CA LYS A 564 -27.43 15.01 -0.95
C LYS A 564 -26.47 15.27 0.21
N GLU A 565 -26.89 15.03 1.46
CA GLU A 565 -26.01 15.16 2.64
C GLU A 565 -24.97 14.04 2.67
N ARG A 566 -25.37 12.80 2.38
CA ARG A 566 -24.47 11.64 2.21
C ARG A 566 -23.40 11.92 1.15
N ALA A 567 -23.82 12.37 -0.03
CA ALA A 567 -22.93 12.77 -1.12
C ALA A 567 -22.03 13.96 -0.76
N ALA A 568 -22.51 14.94 0.01
CA ALA A 568 -21.71 16.07 0.47
C ALA A 568 -20.63 15.65 1.48
N ALA A 569 -20.97 14.80 2.45
CA ALA A 569 -20.02 14.24 3.40
C ALA A 569 -18.96 13.39 2.67
N CYS A 570 -19.38 12.54 1.74
CA CYS A 570 -18.47 11.77 0.89
C CYS A 570 -17.55 12.66 0.02
N ARG A 571 -18.08 13.75 -0.57
CA ARG A 571 -17.28 14.74 -1.32
C ARG A 571 -16.23 15.40 -0.43
N ALA A 572 -16.58 15.77 0.80
CA ALA A 572 -15.64 16.33 1.77
C ALA A 572 -14.55 15.31 2.16
N ALA A 573 -14.92 14.07 2.44
CA ALA A 573 -13.99 13.02 2.83
C ALA A 573 -13.01 12.63 1.70
N VAL A 574 -13.50 12.50 0.47
CA VAL A 574 -12.68 12.28 -0.74
C VAL A 574 -11.71 13.45 -0.97
N ALA A 575 -12.17 14.70 -0.82
CA ALA A 575 -11.32 15.88 -0.97
C ALA A 575 -10.24 15.96 0.13
N ARG A 576 -10.60 15.63 1.37
CA ARG A 576 -9.66 15.58 2.51
C ARG A 576 -8.60 14.52 2.31
N HIS A 577 -8.99 13.32 1.90
CA HIS A 577 -8.04 12.24 1.64
C HIS A 577 -7.07 12.65 0.52
N ALA A 578 -7.57 13.14 -0.62
CA ALA A 578 -6.72 13.60 -1.72
C ALA A 578 -5.72 14.70 -1.29
N GLN A 579 -6.13 15.62 -0.40
CA GLN A 579 -5.24 16.62 0.20
C GLN A 579 -4.17 15.98 1.10
N TYR A 580 -4.52 14.96 1.89
CA TYR A 580 -3.55 14.26 2.76
C TYR A 580 -2.56 13.44 1.95
N THR A 581 -3.01 12.76 0.90
CA THR A 581 -2.15 12.01 -0.03
C THR A 581 -1.20 12.93 -0.79
N ALA A 582 -1.66 14.13 -1.20
CA ALA A 582 -0.78 15.18 -1.74
C ALA A 582 0.30 15.60 -0.73
N TRP A 583 -0.04 15.77 0.56
CA TRP A 583 0.97 16.02 1.60
C TRP A 583 1.93 14.83 1.78
N ALA A 584 1.47 13.59 1.66
CA ALA A 584 2.30 12.41 1.86
C ALA A 584 3.33 12.23 0.74
N VAL A 585 2.94 12.33 -0.55
CA VAL A 585 3.89 12.30 -1.68
C VAL A 585 4.86 13.49 -1.68
N ASP A 586 4.46 14.61 -1.08
CA ASP A 586 5.30 15.78 -0.87
C ASP A 586 6.28 15.65 0.30
N GLY A 587 6.26 14.56 1.08
CA GLY A 587 7.08 14.43 2.29
C GLY A 587 6.67 15.42 3.38
N GLN A 588 5.38 15.78 3.40
CA GLN A 588 4.75 16.77 4.29
C GLN A 588 3.72 16.16 5.27
N ALA A 589 3.49 14.84 5.22
CA ALA A 589 2.70 14.15 6.23
C ALA A 589 3.49 14.00 7.56
N VAL A 590 3.02 13.13 8.46
CA VAL A 590 3.48 13.11 9.85
C VAL A 590 4.35 11.90 10.19
N ASP A 591 4.11 10.74 9.59
CA ASP A 591 4.61 9.47 10.12
C ASP A 591 6.11 9.29 10.00
N ARG A 592 6.73 9.59 8.84
CA ARG A 592 8.20 9.54 8.75
C ARG A 592 8.84 10.63 9.60
N HIS A 593 8.27 11.83 9.70
CA HIS A 593 8.84 12.89 10.54
C HIS A 593 8.81 12.50 12.04
N LEU A 594 7.68 12.00 12.53
CA LEU A 594 7.54 11.49 13.91
C LEU A 594 8.48 10.31 14.18
N LEU A 595 8.67 9.41 13.21
CA LEU A 595 9.67 8.34 13.29
C LEU A 595 11.10 8.90 13.37
N GLY A 596 11.46 9.85 12.53
CA GLY A 596 12.78 10.50 12.54
C GLY A 596 13.09 11.17 13.89
N LEU A 597 12.12 11.88 14.46
CA LEU A 597 12.22 12.49 15.79
C LEU A 597 12.39 11.44 16.91
N ARG A 598 11.82 10.24 16.74
CA ARG A 598 11.99 9.11 17.68
C ARG A 598 13.35 8.41 17.52
N LEU A 599 13.89 8.34 16.30
CA LEU A 599 15.16 7.67 15.99
C LEU A 599 16.40 8.54 16.27
N ILE A 600 16.32 9.87 16.12
CA ILE A 600 17.43 10.79 16.44
C ILE A 600 17.68 10.96 17.95
N ARG A 601 16.70 10.57 18.78
CA ARG A 601 16.81 10.57 20.25
C ARG A 601 17.88 9.57 20.70
N GLY A 602 18.84 10.02 21.50
CA GLY A 602 19.85 9.17 22.12
C GLY A 602 19.20 8.11 23.01
N LYS A 603 19.76 6.92 23.06
CA LYS A 603 19.04 5.74 23.58
C LYS A 603 18.73 5.84 25.08
N GLU A 604 19.60 6.52 25.83
CA GLU A 604 19.53 6.80 27.26
C GLU A 604 18.74 8.09 27.60
N GLU A 605 18.35 8.91 26.62
CA GLU A 605 17.54 10.11 26.86
C GLU A 605 16.09 9.70 27.20
N GLU A 606 15.40 10.49 28.02
CA GLU A 606 13.99 10.22 28.34
C GLU A 606 13.13 10.18 27.06
N VAL A 607 12.16 9.25 27.00
CA VAL A 607 11.22 9.18 25.87
C VAL A 607 10.20 10.31 26.02
N PRO A 608 10.00 11.19 25.01
CA PRO A 608 9.01 12.26 25.08
C PRO A 608 7.61 11.79 25.47
N GLU A 609 6.91 12.54 26.32
CA GLU A 609 5.53 12.23 26.75
C GLU A 609 4.61 11.91 25.56
N LEU A 610 4.74 12.65 24.45
CA LEU A 610 3.99 12.45 23.21
C LEU A 610 4.16 11.03 22.64
N PHE A 611 5.35 10.42 22.78
CA PHE A 611 5.64 9.06 22.33
C PHE A 611 5.34 8.00 23.40
N GLN A 612 5.20 8.41 24.67
CA GLN A 612 4.70 7.54 25.76
C GLN A 612 3.17 7.42 25.76
N ASP A 613 2.44 8.39 25.18
CA ASP A 613 0.98 8.40 25.20
C ASP A 613 0.40 7.13 24.51
N PRO A 614 -0.50 6.37 25.17
CA PRO A 614 -1.17 5.22 24.56
C PRO A 614 -1.93 5.53 23.26
N VAL A 615 -2.33 6.78 23.03
CA VAL A 615 -2.91 7.26 21.76
C VAL A 615 -1.86 7.24 20.65
N PHE A 616 -0.61 7.61 20.91
CA PHE A 616 0.47 7.52 19.92
C PHE A 616 0.71 6.08 19.49
N ALA A 617 0.80 5.15 20.45
CA ALA A 617 0.89 3.72 20.17
C ALA A 617 -0.34 3.19 19.40
N ARG A 618 -1.56 3.60 19.77
CA ARG A 618 -2.81 3.22 19.07
C ARG A 618 -2.88 3.78 17.65
N THR A 619 -2.40 4.99 17.44
CA THR A 619 -2.52 5.74 16.17
C THR A 619 -1.33 5.57 15.22
N CYS A 620 -0.36 4.73 15.61
CA CYS A 620 0.66 4.15 14.73
C CYS A 620 0.50 2.62 14.59
N ARG A 621 -0.64 2.05 15.02
CA ARG A 621 -0.97 0.63 14.88
C ARG A 621 -1.99 0.43 13.76
N TRP A 622 -1.50 0.04 12.60
CA TRP A 622 -2.24 0.01 11.34
C TRP A 622 -3.21 -1.17 11.22
N ARG A 623 -4.34 -1.11 11.95
CA ARG A 623 -5.40 -2.15 11.91
C ARG A 623 -6.13 -2.24 10.56
N LEU A 624 -5.91 -1.28 9.67
CA LEU A 624 -6.21 -1.40 8.24
C LEU A 624 -4.99 -0.87 7.49
N SER A 625 -4.31 -1.73 6.72
CA SER A 625 -3.11 -1.38 5.96
C SER A 625 -3.39 -1.56 4.47
N THR A 626 -3.34 -0.46 3.72
CA THR A 626 -3.75 -0.40 2.33
C THR A 626 -2.61 0.06 1.41
N SER A 627 -2.71 -0.27 0.13
CA SER A 627 -1.83 0.23 -0.92
C SER A 627 -2.44 -0.07 -2.29
N GLN A 628 -2.46 0.93 -3.16
CA GLN A 628 -2.82 0.76 -4.56
C GLN A 628 -1.61 0.40 -5.43
N ILE A 629 -1.75 -0.57 -6.33
CA ILE A 629 -0.91 -0.70 -7.54
C ILE A 629 -1.88 -0.97 -8.71
N SER A 630 -2.03 0.01 -9.60
CA SER A 630 -3.00 -0.07 -10.70
C SER A 630 -2.28 -0.12 -12.04
N ASP A 631 -1.99 -1.33 -12.50
CA ASP A 631 -1.57 -1.60 -13.87
C ASP A 631 -2.45 -2.71 -14.45
N ASP A 632 -2.86 -2.57 -15.72
CA ASP A 632 -3.71 -3.56 -16.38
C ASP A 632 -3.00 -4.91 -16.53
N CYS A 633 -1.66 -4.97 -16.55
CA CYS A 633 -0.90 -6.22 -16.64
C CYS A 633 -1.10 -7.16 -15.43
N PHE A 634 -1.75 -6.70 -14.35
CA PHE A 634 -2.07 -7.51 -13.17
C PHE A 634 -3.55 -7.94 -13.11
N ILE A 635 -3.74 -9.20 -12.71
CA ILE A 635 -5.05 -9.78 -12.35
C ILE A 635 -5.12 -10.21 -10.88
N ALA A 636 -3.99 -10.23 -10.16
CA ALA A 636 -3.93 -10.39 -8.71
C ALA A 636 -2.78 -9.56 -8.09
N TYR A 637 -2.97 -9.09 -6.86
CA TYR A 637 -1.98 -8.31 -6.10
C TYR A 637 -2.26 -8.49 -4.59
N GLY A 638 -1.24 -8.71 -3.76
CA GLY A 638 -1.45 -8.87 -2.31
C GLY A 638 -0.19 -9.01 -1.45
N TRP A 639 -0.41 -8.94 -0.13
CA TRP A 639 0.52 -9.23 0.97
C TRP A 639 -0.30 -9.51 2.26
N GLY A 640 0.33 -9.93 3.36
CA GLY A 640 -0.36 -10.21 4.64
C GLY A 640 -0.75 -8.96 5.46
N GLU A 641 -1.49 -9.14 6.54
CA GLU A 641 -1.77 -8.06 7.49
C GLU A 641 -0.51 -7.65 8.29
N VAL A 642 -0.33 -6.35 8.51
CA VAL A 642 0.86 -5.81 9.21
C VAL A 642 0.74 -5.85 10.74
N VAL A 643 -0.42 -6.21 11.28
CA VAL A 643 -0.68 -6.43 12.71
C VAL A 643 -1.72 -7.54 12.93
N PRO A 644 -1.58 -8.41 13.96
CA PRO A 644 -2.48 -9.56 14.19
C PRO A 644 -3.97 -9.25 14.46
N ASP A 645 -4.34 -7.98 14.64
CA ASP A 645 -5.69 -7.47 14.94
C ASP A 645 -6.20 -6.50 13.84
N GLY A 646 -5.64 -6.63 12.64
CA GLY A 646 -5.96 -5.83 11.47
C GLY A 646 -5.96 -6.59 10.15
N TYR A 647 -6.07 -5.84 9.06
CA TYR A 647 -6.13 -6.38 7.70
C TYR A 647 -5.02 -5.82 6.80
N GLY A 648 -4.50 -6.65 5.91
CA GLY A 648 -3.90 -6.21 4.66
C GLY A 648 -5.00 -6.02 3.61
N CYS A 649 -4.96 -4.92 2.86
CA CYS A 649 -5.90 -4.64 1.80
C CYS A 649 -5.18 -4.07 0.57
N ALA A 650 -4.72 -4.96 -0.29
CA ALA A 650 -4.18 -4.61 -1.59
C ALA A 650 -5.31 -4.28 -2.56
N TYR A 651 -5.16 -3.27 -3.41
CA TYR A 651 -6.20 -2.96 -4.39
C TYR A 651 -5.68 -2.41 -5.73
N MET A 652 -6.52 -2.55 -6.75
CA MET A 652 -6.29 -2.06 -8.11
C MET A 652 -7.54 -1.36 -8.63
N VAL A 653 -7.35 -0.22 -9.30
CA VAL A 653 -8.39 0.71 -9.72
C VAL A 653 -8.30 0.90 -11.24
N LYS A 654 -8.87 -0.06 -11.98
CA LYS A 654 -8.83 -0.08 -13.46
C LYS A 654 -10.01 0.70 -14.05
N GLU A 655 -10.09 0.79 -15.38
CA GLU A 655 -11.07 1.66 -16.06
C GLU A 655 -12.54 1.28 -15.77
N ALA A 656 -12.86 -0.01 -15.85
CA ALA A 656 -14.23 -0.54 -15.70
C ALA A 656 -14.42 -1.53 -14.53
N GLU A 657 -13.35 -1.90 -13.81
CA GLU A 657 -13.37 -2.82 -12.68
C GLU A 657 -12.48 -2.34 -11.53
N LEU A 658 -12.75 -2.83 -10.32
CA LEU A 658 -11.87 -2.75 -9.15
C LEU A 658 -11.49 -4.16 -8.70
N TYR A 659 -10.30 -4.31 -8.14
CA TYR A 659 -9.83 -5.54 -7.49
C TYR A 659 -9.38 -5.22 -6.07
N PHE A 660 -9.66 -6.10 -5.13
CA PHE A 660 -9.10 -6.09 -3.78
C PHE A 660 -8.55 -7.47 -3.42
N CYS A 661 -7.51 -7.53 -2.59
CA CYS A 661 -7.12 -8.74 -1.86
C CYS A 661 -7.09 -8.41 -0.37
N VAL A 662 -7.97 -9.06 0.40
CA VAL A 662 -8.13 -8.84 1.83
C VAL A 662 -7.51 -10.00 2.61
N THR A 663 -6.58 -9.71 3.52
CA THR A 663 -5.90 -10.68 4.40
C THR A 663 -6.14 -10.35 5.87
N SER A 664 -6.24 -11.37 6.72
CA SER A 664 -6.14 -11.24 8.19
C SER A 664 -5.94 -12.59 8.89
N LEU A 665 -5.55 -12.56 10.18
CA LEU A 665 -5.51 -13.73 11.06
C LEU A 665 -6.89 -14.06 11.65
N GLY A 666 -7.85 -14.43 10.80
CA GLY A 666 -9.16 -14.93 11.24
C GLY A 666 -10.16 -13.85 11.67
N LEU A 667 -10.10 -12.66 11.07
CA LEU A 667 -11.00 -11.54 11.40
C LEU A 667 -12.23 -11.45 10.48
N GLY A 668 -12.46 -12.43 9.60
CA GLY A 668 -13.56 -12.42 8.64
C GLY A 668 -13.29 -11.48 7.46
N SER A 669 -12.23 -11.79 6.72
CA SER A 669 -11.75 -11.09 5.52
C SER A 669 -12.75 -11.18 4.37
N LYS A 670 -13.54 -12.27 4.32
CA LYS A 670 -14.62 -12.45 3.35
C LYS A 670 -15.75 -11.46 3.59
N GLU A 671 -16.18 -11.31 4.84
CA GLU A 671 -17.24 -10.39 5.25
C GLU A 671 -16.79 -8.94 5.06
N LEU A 672 -15.51 -8.62 5.28
CA LEU A 672 -14.97 -7.30 4.93
C LEU A 672 -15.02 -7.07 3.40
N GLY A 673 -14.62 -8.07 2.59
CA GLY A 673 -14.76 -8.01 1.13
C GLY A 673 -16.21 -7.80 0.67
N GLN A 674 -17.18 -8.44 1.32
CA GLN A 674 -18.61 -8.22 1.05
C GLN A 674 -19.03 -6.78 1.37
N HIS A 675 -18.67 -6.24 2.55
CA HIS A 675 -18.97 -4.85 2.90
C HIS A 675 -18.25 -3.82 2.00
N ILE A 676 -17.09 -4.15 1.41
CA ILE A 676 -16.43 -3.31 0.39
C ILE A 676 -17.29 -3.23 -0.88
N VAL A 677 -17.83 -4.35 -1.35
CA VAL A 677 -18.76 -4.37 -2.50
C VAL A 677 -20.04 -3.58 -2.19
N GLU A 678 -20.66 -3.82 -1.04
CA GLU A 678 -21.86 -3.09 -0.59
C GLU A 678 -21.64 -1.57 -0.52
N ALA A 679 -20.50 -1.14 0.04
CA ALA A 679 -20.12 0.27 0.10
C ALA A 679 -19.94 0.88 -1.30
N LEU A 680 -19.27 0.17 -2.22
CA LEU A 680 -19.11 0.61 -3.61
C LEU A 680 -20.44 0.73 -4.35
N GLU A 681 -21.37 -0.20 -4.15
CA GLU A 681 -22.70 -0.16 -4.80
C GLU A 681 -23.56 0.98 -4.25
N GLU A 682 -23.58 1.21 -2.94
CA GLU A 682 -24.36 2.28 -2.32
C GLU A 682 -23.79 3.68 -2.60
N MET A 683 -22.46 3.83 -2.61
CA MET A 683 -21.80 5.07 -3.02
C MET A 683 -22.13 5.41 -4.49
N ARG A 684 -22.10 4.40 -5.38
CA ARG A 684 -22.53 4.57 -6.77
C ARG A 684 -23.98 5.02 -6.87
N PHE A 685 -24.90 4.32 -6.22
CA PHE A 685 -26.33 4.68 -6.20
C PHE A 685 -26.54 6.13 -5.73
N THR A 686 -25.88 6.48 -4.62
CA THR A 686 -25.94 7.83 -4.03
C THR A 686 -25.50 8.90 -5.04
N PHE A 687 -24.40 8.70 -5.79
CA PHE A 687 -23.94 9.67 -6.78
C PHE A 687 -24.71 9.65 -8.10
N GLU A 688 -25.26 8.51 -8.53
CA GLU A 688 -26.17 8.47 -9.69
C GLU A 688 -27.47 9.23 -9.41
N GLU A 689 -28.10 9.04 -8.23
CA GLU A 689 -29.31 9.77 -7.85
C GLU A 689 -29.05 11.25 -7.56
N VAL A 690 -27.99 11.60 -6.83
CA VAL A 690 -27.66 13.00 -6.57
C VAL A 690 -27.37 13.75 -7.86
N ARG A 691 -26.73 13.14 -8.88
CA ARG A 691 -26.55 13.79 -10.19
C ARG A 691 -27.87 13.97 -10.96
N LYS A 692 -28.88 13.11 -10.76
CA LYS A 692 -30.24 13.32 -11.31
C LYS A 692 -30.91 14.51 -10.62
N ILE A 693 -30.80 14.60 -9.29
CA ILE A 693 -31.35 15.70 -8.49
C ILE A 693 -30.67 17.03 -8.84
N GLU A 694 -29.34 17.10 -8.81
CA GLU A 694 -28.55 18.29 -9.18
C GLU A 694 -28.88 18.77 -10.60
N LYS A 695 -29.09 17.85 -11.55
CA LYS A 695 -29.49 18.18 -12.92
C LYS A 695 -30.93 18.70 -13.02
N ALA A 696 -31.86 18.14 -12.26
CA ALA A 696 -33.25 18.60 -12.21
C ALA A 696 -33.35 20.00 -11.57
N GLU A 697 -32.66 20.22 -10.46
CA GLU A 697 -32.54 21.53 -9.80
C GLU A 697 -31.90 22.58 -10.72
N ALA A 698 -30.81 22.24 -11.41
CA ALA A 698 -30.17 23.14 -12.35
C ALA A 698 -31.07 23.48 -13.55
N ALA A 699 -31.86 22.53 -14.05
CA ALA A 699 -32.84 22.76 -15.11
C ALA A 699 -34.00 23.64 -14.62
N GLN A 700 -34.50 23.43 -13.40
CA GLN A 700 -35.55 24.24 -12.79
C GLN A 700 -35.06 25.67 -12.51
N ALA A 701 -33.87 25.84 -11.93
CA ALA A 701 -33.26 27.14 -11.70
C ALA A 701 -32.99 27.90 -13.00
N LYS A 702 -32.55 27.20 -14.06
CA LYS A 702 -32.43 27.77 -15.40
C LYS A 702 -33.79 28.24 -15.93
N ALA A 703 -34.83 27.40 -15.88
CA ALA A 703 -36.16 27.76 -16.35
C ALA A 703 -36.77 28.93 -15.55
N GLN A 704 -36.51 29.00 -14.24
CA GLN A 704 -36.90 30.14 -13.39
C GLN A 704 -36.13 31.42 -13.78
N ALA A 705 -34.84 31.34 -14.08
CA ALA A 705 -34.05 32.48 -14.55
C ALA A 705 -34.49 32.97 -15.94
N GLU A 706 -34.79 32.06 -16.87
CA GLU A 706 -35.32 32.38 -18.20
C GLU A 706 -36.72 33.00 -18.11
N ALA A 707 -37.60 32.49 -17.23
CA ALA A 707 -38.91 33.09 -16.96
C ALA A 707 -38.82 34.46 -16.29
N ALA A 708 -37.90 34.65 -15.33
CA ALA A 708 -37.66 35.95 -14.69
C ALA A 708 -37.09 36.98 -15.68
N ALA A 709 -36.18 36.57 -16.56
CA ALA A 709 -35.66 37.43 -17.64
C ALA A 709 -36.76 37.81 -18.64
N ALA A 710 -37.63 36.87 -19.02
CA ALA A 710 -38.78 37.14 -19.89
C ALA A 710 -39.79 38.11 -19.23
N ALA A 711 -40.06 37.94 -17.93
CA ALA A 711 -40.93 38.84 -17.17
C ALA A 711 -40.33 40.26 -17.04
N ALA A 712 -39.03 40.37 -16.79
CA ALA A 712 -38.32 41.65 -16.75
C ALA A 712 -38.31 42.35 -18.12
N ALA A 713 -38.10 41.60 -19.21
CA ALA A 713 -38.19 42.13 -20.58
C ALA A 713 -39.61 42.61 -20.92
N ALA A 714 -40.64 41.87 -20.50
CA ALA A 714 -42.04 42.27 -20.68
C ALA A 714 -42.39 43.53 -19.88
N ALA A 715 -41.89 43.65 -18.64
CA ALA A 715 -42.05 44.86 -17.81
C ALA A 715 -41.37 46.07 -18.45
N ALA A 716 -40.12 45.95 -18.90
CA ALA A 716 -39.39 47.02 -19.59
C ALA A 716 -40.07 47.43 -20.92
N ALA A 717 -40.63 46.47 -21.67
CA ALA A 717 -41.40 46.76 -22.87
C ALA A 717 -42.72 47.50 -22.56
N ALA A 718 -43.40 47.16 -21.46
CA ALA A 718 -44.60 47.85 -21.01
C ALA A 718 -44.31 49.28 -20.52
N GLU A 719 -43.20 49.48 -19.80
CA GLU A 719 -42.73 50.79 -19.35
C GLU A 719 -42.33 51.68 -20.55
N ALA A 720 -41.56 51.14 -21.51
CA ALA A 720 -41.22 51.85 -22.74
C ALA A 720 -42.47 52.21 -23.57
N ALA A 721 -43.48 51.33 -23.62
CA ALA A 721 -44.76 51.63 -24.28
C ALA A 721 -45.57 52.71 -23.54
N ALA A 722 -45.53 52.74 -22.21
CA ALA A 722 -46.16 53.77 -21.40
C ALA A 722 -45.44 55.14 -21.54
N GLN A 723 -44.11 55.14 -21.60
CA GLN A 723 -43.31 56.34 -21.88
C GLN A 723 -43.59 56.86 -23.30
N ALA A 724 -43.52 56.01 -24.33
CA ALA A 724 -43.85 56.42 -25.70
C ALA A 724 -45.30 56.93 -25.84
N LYS A 725 -46.23 56.46 -25.00
CA LYS A 725 -47.60 57.00 -24.93
C LYS A 725 -47.66 58.38 -24.28
N ARG A 726 -46.86 58.64 -23.23
CA ARG A 726 -46.69 60.00 -22.64
C ARG A 726 -46.03 60.95 -23.62
N GLU A 727 -44.93 60.55 -24.25
CA GLU A 727 -44.21 61.36 -25.26
C GLU A 727 -45.12 61.73 -26.43
N ARG A 728 -45.97 60.80 -26.90
CA ARG A 728 -47.00 61.10 -27.91
C ARG A 728 -48.10 62.04 -27.41
N ALA A 729 -48.51 61.95 -26.14
CA ALA A 729 -49.49 62.86 -25.56
C ALA A 729 -48.91 64.28 -25.49
N ASN A 730 -47.72 64.45 -24.90
CA ASN A 730 -47.00 65.73 -24.88
C ASN A 730 -46.75 66.27 -26.30
N SER A 731 -46.34 65.42 -27.25
CA SER A 731 -46.14 65.81 -28.65
C SER A 731 -47.43 66.23 -29.35
N GLN A 732 -48.60 65.76 -28.89
CA GLN A 732 -49.89 66.20 -29.42
C GLN A 732 -50.30 67.51 -28.74
N GLU A 733 -50.13 67.64 -27.43
CA GLU A 733 -50.38 68.88 -26.68
C GLU A 733 -49.51 70.05 -27.19
N GLU A 734 -48.23 69.81 -27.49
CA GLU A 734 -47.36 70.77 -28.18
C GLU A 734 -47.85 71.10 -29.59
N ARG A 735 -48.38 70.14 -30.35
CA ARG A 735 -48.95 70.39 -31.68
C ARG A 735 -50.26 71.18 -31.61
N ASP A 736 -51.11 70.91 -30.64
CA ASP A 736 -52.38 71.60 -30.45
C ASP A 736 -52.11 73.06 -30.02
N LEU A 737 -51.11 73.28 -29.14
CA LEU A 737 -50.59 74.62 -28.79
C LEU A 737 -49.95 75.34 -29.98
N GLU A 738 -49.21 74.62 -30.82
CA GLU A 738 -48.55 75.16 -32.01
C GLU A 738 -49.53 75.40 -33.18
N GLU A 739 -50.61 74.63 -33.27
CA GLU A 739 -51.72 74.87 -34.21
C GLU A 739 -52.58 76.05 -33.73
N LEU A 740 -52.80 76.21 -32.43
CA LEU A 740 -53.38 77.42 -31.85
C LEU A 740 -52.52 78.67 -32.11
N ARG A 741 -51.18 78.56 -32.02
CA ARG A 741 -50.26 79.63 -32.46
C ARG A 741 -50.39 79.90 -33.96
N LYS A 742 -50.41 78.86 -34.79
CA LYS A 742 -50.56 79.02 -36.25
C LYS A 742 -51.92 79.54 -36.66
N LEU A 743 -52.98 79.30 -35.88
CA LEU A 743 -54.29 79.96 -36.07
C LEU A 743 -54.24 81.45 -35.70
N ALA A 744 -53.43 81.85 -34.72
CA ALA A 744 -53.17 83.26 -34.41
C ALA A 744 -52.29 83.93 -35.48
N GLU A 745 -51.27 83.24 -36.01
CA GLU A 745 -50.38 83.76 -37.05
C GLU A 745 -51.03 83.76 -38.46
N ALA A 746 -51.88 82.78 -38.78
CA ALA A 746 -52.59 82.69 -40.06
C ALA A 746 -53.73 83.72 -40.21
N ALA A 747 -54.02 84.50 -39.17
CA ALA A 747 -54.75 85.76 -39.30
C ALA A 747 -53.95 86.82 -40.10
N THR A 748 -52.66 86.58 -40.36
CA THR A 748 -51.77 87.44 -41.14
C THR A 748 -51.11 86.71 -42.32
N LEU A 749 -51.25 87.32 -43.50
CA LEU A 749 -50.54 87.08 -44.76
C LEU A 749 -50.96 85.88 -45.64
N ILE A 750 -51.34 86.22 -46.87
CA ILE A 750 -51.67 85.35 -48.01
C ILE A 750 -50.53 85.48 -49.04
N SER A 751 -50.07 84.38 -49.69
CA SER A 751 -49.76 84.34 -51.16
C SER A 751 -48.98 83.09 -51.66
N ARG A 752 -49.67 82.28 -52.48
CA ARG A 752 -49.19 81.55 -53.69
C ARG A 752 -48.19 80.36 -53.60
N SER A 753 -48.26 79.53 -54.64
CA SER A 753 -47.49 78.31 -54.95
C SER A 753 -46.87 78.41 -56.37
N PRO A 754 -46.02 77.46 -56.86
CA PRO A 754 -46.51 76.18 -57.44
C PRO A 754 -45.56 74.95 -57.25
N SER A 755 -45.78 73.86 -58.00
CA SER A 755 -45.13 72.52 -57.98
C SER A 755 -44.74 72.09 -59.44
N PRO A 756 -44.47 70.81 -59.87
CA PRO A 756 -44.34 69.48 -59.21
C PRO A 756 -43.19 68.54 -59.77
N SER A 757 -43.30 67.20 -59.53
CA SER A 757 -42.60 66.05 -60.21
C SER A 757 -41.16 65.69 -59.72
N VAL A 758 -40.56 64.49 -59.85
CA VAL A 758 -40.85 63.12 -60.43
C VAL A 758 -39.74 62.13 -59.90
N VAL A 759 -39.76 60.79 -59.83
CA VAL A 759 -40.76 59.69 -59.63
C VAL A 759 -40.02 58.32 -59.41
N ALA A 760 -40.68 57.28 -58.84
CA ALA A 760 -40.30 55.82 -58.83
C ALA A 760 -38.99 55.40 -58.07
N SER A 761 -38.69 54.13 -57.68
CA SER A 761 -39.40 52.83 -57.53
C SER A 761 -38.58 51.82 -56.67
N GLY A 762 -39.18 50.72 -56.17
CA GLY A 762 -38.46 49.50 -55.71
C GLY A 762 -38.26 48.46 -56.85
N PRO A 763 -37.96 47.16 -56.60
CA PRO A 763 -37.85 46.42 -55.33
C PRO A 763 -36.59 45.50 -55.21
N THR A 764 -36.66 44.43 -54.39
CA THR A 764 -35.67 43.32 -54.18
C THR A 764 -35.79 42.23 -55.29
N PRO A 765 -35.16 41.01 -55.26
CA PRO A 765 -34.17 40.37 -54.35
C PRO A 765 -33.01 39.59 -55.07
N ARG A 766 -32.22 38.76 -54.34
CA ARG A 766 -31.51 37.48 -54.70
C ARG A 766 -30.10 37.35 -54.07
N THR A 767 -29.42 36.20 -53.90
CA THR A 767 -29.68 34.82 -53.42
C THR A 767 -28.38 34.01 -53.56
N SER A 768 -27.91 33.37 -52.46
CA SER A 768 -27.37 32.00 -52.39
C SER A 768 -25.94 31.59 -52.86
N LEU A 769 -25.50 30.47 -52.25
CA LEU A 769 -24.49 29.45 -52.64
C LEU A 769 -22.99 29.60 -52.30
N PHE A 770 -22.57 28.78 -51.32
CA PHE A 770 -21.47 27.79 -51.34
C PHE A 770 -20.14 28.07 -52.08
N PHE A 771 -19.03 27.78 -51.38
CA PHE A 771 -17.96 26.92 -51.92
C PHE A 771 -17.41 25.96 -50.86
N GLN A 772 -16.74 24.88 -51.29
CA GLN A 772 -16.24 23.76 -50.48
C GLN A 772 -14.94 23.20 -51.11
N LYS A 773 -14.23 22.30 -50.40
CA LYS A 773 -12.89 21.72 -50.68
C LYS A 773 -11.72 22.63 -50.26
N ASN A 774 -10.64 22.16 -49.64
CA ASN A 774 -9.79 20.95 -49.77
C ASN A 774 -8.78 21.02 -50.94
N ASP A 775 -7.51 21.29 -50.60
CA ASP A 775 -6.39 20.33 -50.73
C ASP A 775 -5.28 20.78 -49.73
N ALA A 776 -4.41 19.96 -49.13
CA ALA A 776 -3.88 18.61 -49.40
C ALA A 776 -2.50 18.51 -50.10
N VAL A 777 -1.59 19.45 -49.85
CA VAL A 777 -0.14 19.25 -50.10
C VAL A 777 0.69 19.58 -48.84
N LEU A 778 0.83 18.59 -47.95
CA LEU A 778 1.87 18.53 -46.89
C LEU A 778 1.84 17.14 -46.19
N ARG A 779 2.32 16.10 -46.87
CA ARG A 779 2.44 14.71 -46.35
C ARG A 779 3.78 14.05 -46.72
N THR A 780 4.91 14.69 -46.40
CA THR A 780 6.24 14.07 -46.62
C THR A 780 7.30 14.51 -45.59
N ALA A 781 6.95 14.49 -44.30
CA ALA A 781 7.89 14.58 -43.19
C ALA A 781 7.28 13.92 -41.93
N MET A 782 8.12 13.57 -40.94
CA MET A 782 7.78 12.90 -39.66
C MET A 782 7.54 11.38 -39.67
N ALA A 783 8.42 10.62 -40.35
CA ALA A 783 8.55 9.17 -40.17
C ALA A 783 9.70 8.82 -39.21
N GLN A 784 9.66 9.32 -37.96
CA GLN A 784 10.75 9.09 -36.98
C GLN A 784 10.34 9.14 -35.50
N ASN A 785 9.03 9.09 -35.18
CA ASN A 785 8.51 9.39 -33.84
C ASN A 785 7.69 8.24 -33.19
N ALA A 786 8.06 6.99 -33.48
CA ALA A 786 7.29 5.81 -33.05
C ALA A 786 7.47 5.42 -31.56
N MET A 787 8.59 5.76 -30.92
CA MET A 787 8.82 5.44 -29.50
C MET A 787 8.14 6.43 -28.55
N ALA A 788 8.10 7.73 -28.89
CA ALA A 788 7.53 8.76 -28.03
C ALA A 788 6.02 8.55 -27.76
N ALA A 789 5.26 8.13 -28.77
CA ALA A 789 3.81 7.90 -28.66
C ALA A 789 3.44 6.72 -27.74
N ALA A 790 4.34 5.75 -27.54
CA ALA A 790 4.15 4.70 -26.53
C ALA A 790 4.39 5.23 -25.11
N GLN A 791 5.37 6.13 -24.96
CA GLN A 791 5.79 6.70 -23.68
C GLN A 791 4.80 7.75 -23.12
N GLU A 792 4.05 8.43 -23.98
CA GLU A 792 2.99 9.36 -23.57
C GLU A 792 1.79 8.61 -22.91
N LYS A 793 1.50 7.40 -23.40
CA LYS A 793 0.42 6.55 -22.88
C LYS A 793 0.70 6.01 -21.47
N TYR A 794 1.98 5.82 -21.13
CA TYR A 794 2.43 5.33 -19.81
C TYR A 794 1.96 6.23 -18.67
N TRP A 795 2.08 7.56 -18.82
CA TRP A 795 1.77 8.50 -17.73
C TRP A 795 0.28 8.79 -17.56
N SER A 796 -0.54 8.63 -18.62
CA SER A 796 -2.00 8.64 -18.49
C SER A 796 -2.56 7.51 -17.59
N GLY A 797 -1.77 6.47 -17.31
CA GLY A 797 -2.14 5.43 -16.34
C GLY A 797 -1.98 5.87 -14.88
N ILE A 798 -0.99 6.70 -14.58
CA ILE A 798 -0.48 6.96 -13.22
C ILE A 798 -0.75 8.41 -12.76
N ASP A 799 -0.57 9.41 -13.63
CA ASP A 799 -0.76 10.85 -13.33
C ASP A 799 -2.24 11.31 -13.31
N GLU A 800 -3.19 10.39 -13.53
CA GLU A 800 -4.63 10.62 -13.33
C GLU A 800 -5.09 10.41 -11.88
N ILE A 801 -4.17 10.10 -10.96
CA ILE A 801 -4.43 10.05 -9.53
C ILE A 801 -4.03 11.41 -8.92
N ALA A 802 -4.99 12.08 -8.29
CA ALA A 802 -4.81 13.27 -7.45
C ALA A 802 -4.24 14.57 -8.09
N PHE A 803 -4.72 14.99 -9.27
CA PHE A 803 -4.50 16.37 -9.75
C PHE A 803 -5.70 16.97 -10.51
N ASP A 804 -6.47 17.82 -9.82
CA ASP A 804 -7.33 18.86 -10.40
C ASP A 804 -7.07 20.15 -9.60
N ASP A 805 -6.94 21.30 -10.24
CA ASP A 805 -6.39 22.52 -9.61
C ASP A 805 -7.37 23.16 -8.60
N VAL A 806 -7.05 23.10 -7.31
CA VAL A 806 -7.73 23.86 -6.23
C VAL A 806 -6.78 24.87 -5.57
N GLY A 807 -6.02 25.59 -6.40
CA GLY A 807 -5.32 26.81 -5.99
C GLY A 807 -6.29 28.00 -5.87
N PRO A 808 -6.20 28.84 -4.82
CA PRO A 808 -7.11 29.97 -4.64
C PRO A 808 -6.86 31.06 -5.70
N ARG A 809 -7.84 31.28 -6.59
CA ARG A 809 -7.79 32.36 -7.59
C ARG A 809 -7.96 33.73 -6.96
N SER A 810 -6.86 34.34 -6.53
CA SER A 810 -6.84 35.76 -6.16
C SER A 810 -7.15 36.65 -7.38
N PRO A 811 -8.11 37.60 -7.28
CA PRO A 811 -8.46 38.46 -8.40
C PRO A 811 -7.37 39.50 -8.66
N LYS A 812 -6.85 39.55 -9.89
CA LYS A 812 -5.88 40.56 -10.31
C LYS A 812 -6.52 41.95 -10.37
N SER A 813 -6.30 42.77 -9.35
CA SER A 813 -6.68 44.18 -9.38
C SER A 813 -5.85 44.95 -10.42
N LYS A 814 -6.52 45.73 -11.29
CA LYS A 814 -5.90 46.83 -12.03
C LYS A 814 -6.35 48.15 -11.41
N SER A 815 -5.42 49.05 -11.14
CA SER A 815 -5.69 50.35 -10.56
C SER A 815 -6.09 51.38 -11.63
N SER A 816 -7.18 52.10 -11.39
CA SER A 816 -7.46 53.41 -11.99
C SER A 816 -8.17 54.29 -10.98
N LYS A 817 -7.93 55.60 -11.07
CA LYS A 817 -8.29 56.62 -10.06
C LYS A 817 -9.75 57.06 -10.22
N SER A 818 -10.47 57.39 -9.13
CA SER A 818 -11.00 58.75 -8.87
C SER A 818 -11.94 58.85 -7.64
N SER A 819 -11.86 60.00 -6.94
CA SER A 819 -12.93 60.74 -6.22
C SER A 819 -13.91 60.08 -5.23
N TYR A 820 -13.80 60.49 -3.96
CA TYR A 820 -14.91 60.66 -2.97
C TYR A 820 -15.96 61.69 -3.46
N PRO A 821 -17.22 61.74 -2.96
CA PRO A 821 -17.67 61.96 -1.56
C PRO A 821 -18.37 60.73 -0.93
N ALA A 822 -18.40 60.43 0.37
CA ALA A 822 -18.50 61.21 1.63
C ALA A 822 -19.93 61.49 2.12
N ALA A 823 -20.42 60.67 3.08
CA ALA A 823 -21.47 61.00 4.06
C ALA A 823 -21.48 59.99 5.24
N LEU A 824 -21.52 60.51 6.47
CA LEU A 824 -21.95 59.82 7.70
C LEU A 824 -23.13 60.64 8.27
N PRO A 825 -24.09 60.03 8.99
CA PRO A 825 -24.07 60.25 10.44
C PRO A 825 -24.56 59.07 11.32
N THR A 826 -23.78 58.81 12.37
CA THR A 826 -24.14 58.47 13.77
C THR A 826 -25.59 58.12 14.16
N ALA A 827 -25.78 56.97 14.84
CA ALA A 827 -26.42 56.81 16.18
C ALA A 827 -26.57 55.31 16.56
N ALA A 828 -26.93 54.90 17.79
CA ALA A 828 -26.28 55.04 19.11
C ALA A 828 -27.24 54.49 20.21
N SER A 829 -26.74 53.69 21.19
CA SER A 829 -27.50 53.10 22.34
C SER A 829 -28.69 52.18 21.96
N SER A 830 -29.30 51.32 22.78
CA SER A 830 -29.14 50.72 24.14
C SER A 830 -29.96 49.40 24.15
N GLY A 831 -29.95 48.46 25.10
CA GLY A 831 -29.36 48.33 26.45
C GLY A 831 -30.40 47.69 27.41
N SER A 832 -29.96 46.79 28.32
CA SER A 832 -30.76 46.11 29.39
C SER A 832 -31.80 45.04 28.96
N ALA A 833 -32.39 44.23 29.87
CA ALA A 833 -31.87 43.30 30.90
C ALA A 833 -33.02 42.66 31.75
N LEU A 834 -32.79 41.47 32.35
CA LEU A 834 -33.63 40.79 33.39
C LEU A 834 -35.04 40.33 32.90
N SER A 835 -35.83 39.45 33.57
CA SER A 835 -35.79 38.79 34.89
C SER A 835 -36.52 37.41 34.79
N LEU A 836 -35.98 36.27 35.28
CA LEU A 836 -36.17 35.61 36.60
C LEU A 836 -37.53 34.91 36.91
N MET A 837 -37.43 33.89 37.79
CA MET A 837 -38.46 33.09 38.48
C MET A 837 -39.18 31.98 37.66
N SER A 838 -39.34 30.70 38.03
CA SER A 838 -39.12 29.82 39.22
C SER A 838 -40.39 29.34 39.96
N SER A 839 -40.70 28.04 39.88
CA SER A 839 -41.60 27.30 40.80
C SER A 839 -41.42 25.77 40.64
N SER A 840 -42.07 24.96 41.49
CA SER A 840 -41.68 23.56 41.77
C SER A 840 -42.85 22.58 41.98
N SER A 841 -42.51 21.32 42.31
CA SER A 841 -43.25 20.37 43.18
C SER A 841 -44.53 19.63 42.69
N SER A 842 -44.32 18.35 42.34
CA SER A 842 -44.90 17.13 42.93
C SER A 842 -46.38 16.66 42.74
N SER A 843 -46.47 15.36 42.35
CA SER A 843 -47.27 14.25 42.93
C SER A 843 -48.75 13.98 42.55
N SER A 844 -49.03 12.66 42.35
CA SER A 844 -50.32 11.92 42.39
C SER A 844 -51.43 12.27 41.37
N SER A 845 -52.30 11.35 40.90
CA SER A 845 -52.37 9.86 40.82
C SER A 845 -53.58 9.48 39.90
N SER A 846 -54.17 8.27 39.73
CA SER A 846 -54.02 6.87 40.22
C SER A 846 -54.95 5.93 39.40
N SER A 847 -54.63 4.63 39.28
CA SER A 847 -55.54 3.47 38.96
C SER A 847 -56.29 3.46 37.59
N SER A 848 -56.72 2.33 37.00
CA SER A 848 -56.55 0.86 37.17
C SER A 848 -56.92 0.19 35.79
N SER A 849 -56.77 -1.11 35.46
CA SER A 849 -57.04 -2.35 36.22
C SER A 849 -56.35 -3.59 35.61
N SER A 850 -55.80 -4.44 36.48
CA SER A 850 -55.90 -5.92 36.61
C SER A 850 -56.59 -6.76 35.49
N SER A 851 -56.19 -8.03 35.22
CA SER A 851 -56.16 -9.10 36.24
C SER A 851 -55.18 -10.29 36.07
N SER A 852 -54.98 -10.93 37.23
CA SER A 852 -54.29 -12.18 37.64
C SER A 852 -55.23 -13.42 37.57
N LEU A 853 -54.92 -14.69 37.89
CA LEU A 853 -53.74 -15.53 38.25
C LEU A 853 -54.20 -17.02 38.28
N THR A 854 -53.27 -18.01 38.26
CA THR A 854 -53.41 -19.41 38.83
C THR A 854 -54.55 -20.36 38.33
N SER A 855 -54.57 -21.68 38.56
CA SER A 855 -53.54 -22.77 38.64
C SER A 855 -54.25 -24.13 38.80
N GLY A 856 -53.78 -25.22 38.17
CA GLY A 856 -54.34 -26.58 38.40
C GLY A 856 -53.66 -27.71 37.60
N ALA A 857 -53.75 -28.96 38.09
CA ALA A 857 -53.21 -30.18 37.46
C ALA A 857 -54.37 -31.03 36.86
N THR A 858 -54.22 -32.17 36.16
CA THR A 858 -53.20 -33.25 36.16
C THR A 858 -53.12 -34.05 34.84
N ALA A 859 -51.92 -34.59 34.57
CA ALA A 859 -51.62 -35.92 33.95
C ALA A 859 -51.91 -36.24 32.45
N ALA A 860 -51.00 -37.07 31.90
CA ALA A 860 -51.05 -37.91 30.69
C ALA A 860 -51.13 -37.22 29.29
N GLY A 861 -50.29 -37.68 28.34
CA GLY A 861 -50.35 -37.26 26.92
C GLY A 861 -48.99 -37.19 26.20
N THR A 862 -48.48 -38.34 25.76
CA THR A 862 -47.28 -38.55 24.92
C THR A 862 -46.96 -37.48 23.85
N GLY A 863 -45.72 -36.97 23.81
CA GLY A 863 -45.22 -36.21 22.64
C GLY A 863 -43.76 -35.71 22.77
N ARG A 864 -42.84 -36.25 21.97
CA ARG A 864 -41.52 -35.63 21.71
C ARG A 864 -41.73 -34.43 20.78
N GLY A 865 -41.02 -33.30 20.90
CA GLY A 865 -40.05 -32.88 21.91
C GLY A 865 -39.40 -31.58 21.43
N SER A 866 -39.59 -30.47 22.16
CA SER A 866 -39.24 -29.13 21.67
C SER A 866 -37.82 -28.69 22.03
N SER A 867 -37.40 -27.62 21.38
CA SER A 867 -36.12 -26.92 21.50
C SER A 867 -35.98 -26.09 22.80
N ASN A 868 -34.82 -25.43 22.89
CA ASN A 868 -34.58 -24.09 23.46
C ASN A 868 -33.85 -23.89 24.82
N VAL A 869 -32.57 -23.46 24.69
CA VAL A 869 -32.05 -22.11 25.04
C VAL A 869 -31.78 -21.70 26.53
N LEU A 870 -30.63 -21.03 26.70
CA LEU A 870 -30.14 -20.17 27.80
C LEU A 870 -29.92 -20.73 29.23
N ASN A 871 -28.64 -20.79 29.63
CA ASN A 871 -28.00 -19.79 30.51
C ASN A 871 -26.49 -20.08 30.66
N SER A 872 -25.58 -19.20 30.23
CA SER A 872 -25.13 -17.93 30.87
C SER A 872 -24.09 -18.12 32.00
N VAL A 873 -22.82 -18.32 31.64
CA VAL A 873 -21.67 -18.14 32.54
C VAL A 873 -20.60 -17.31 31.83
N ARG A 874 -20.31 -16.11 32.34
CA ARG A 874 -19.16 -15.29 31.88
C ARG A 874 -17.90 -15.72 32.63
N PRO A 875 -16.80 -16.11 31.96
CA PRO A 875 -15.48 -16.17 32.60
C PRO A 875 -15.06 -14.76 33.05
N ARG A 876 -14.63 -14.61 34.30
CA ARG A 876 -14.00 -13.36 34.77
C ARG A 876 -12.62 -13.23 34.11
N SER A 877 -12.34 -12.08 33.49
CA SER A 877 -11.01 -11.80 32.94
C SER A 877 -10.04 -11.37 34.04
N ASP A 878 -9.02 -12.17 34.32
CA ASP A 878 -7.94 -11.79 35.25
C ASP A 878 -6.92 -10.84 34.59
N SER A 879 -7.45 -9.80 33.94
CA SER A 879 -6.72 -8.89 33.05
C SER A 879 -5.93 -7.79 33.78
N GLY A 880 -6.01 -7.74 35.12
CA GLY A 880 -5.43 -6.68 35.95
C GLY A 880 -3.92 -6.78 36.19
N ALA A 881 -3.31 -7.94 35.93
CA ALA A 881 -1.87 -8.16 36.03
C ALA A 881 -1.16 -7.98 34.68
N GLN A 882 -1.61 -8.70 33.64
CA GLN A 882 -0.98 -8.66 32.31
C GLN A 882 -1.01 -7.28 31.67
N LYS A 883 -2.09 -6.48 31.87
CA LYS A 883 -2.15 -5.09 31.39
C LYS A 883 -1.06 -4.19 31.99
N ARG A 884 -0.68 -4.40 33.26
CA ARG A 884 0.39 -3.62 33.90
C ARG A 884 1.76 -3.99 33.36
N THR A 885 2.04 -5.28 33.18
CA THR A 885 3.30 -5.73 32.60
C THR A 885 3.47 -5.27 31.15
N PHE A 886 2.39 -5.26 30.35
CA PHE A 886 2.44 -4.78 28.97
C PHE A 886 2.66 -3.25 28.88
N LEU A 887 2.03 -2.47 29.77
CA LEU A 887 2.31 -1.03 29.89
C LEU A 887 3.74 -0.75 30.36
N ALA A 888 4.27 -1.50 31.34
CA ALA A 888 5.66 -1.34 31.79
C ALA A 888 6.69 -1.62 30.68
N ILE A 889 6.40 -2.53 29.74
CA ILE A 889 7.25 -2.81 28.56
C ILE A 889 7.20 -1.67 27.53
N LEU A 890 6.07 -0.95 27.43
CA LEU A 890 5.95 0.26 26.59
C LEU A 890 6.56 1.51 27.25
N MET A 891 6.69 1.55 28.58
CA MET A 891 7.18 2.71 29.36
C MET A 891 8.58 2.54 29.97
N GLY A 892 9.23 1.38 29.86
CA GLY A 892 10.66 1.22 30.15
C GLY A 892 11.07 1.06 31.62
N GLU A 893 10.20 0.56 32.51
CA GLU A 893 10.53 0.42 33.95
C GLU A 893 11.33 -0.86 34.28
N ASP A 894 12.67 -0.77 34.34
CA ASP A 894 13.57 -1.92 34.63
C ASP A 894 13.53 -2.44 36.08
N SER A 895 12.87 -1.72 37.01
CA SER A 895 13.03 -1.90 38.47
C SER A 895 12.54 -3.24 39.05
N VAL A 896 11.76 -4.01 38.29
CA VAL A 896 11.15 -5.28 38.75
C VAL A 896 12.07 -6.49 38.53
N LEU A 897 12.92 -6.47 37.49
CA LEU A 897 13.71 -7.66 37.08
C LEU A 897 14.82 -8.04 38.08
N GLY A 898 15.31 -7.08 38.87
CA GLY A 898 16.39 -7.30 39.84
C GLY A 898 16.07 -8.34 40.93
N ARG A 899 14.80 -8.53 41.30
CA ARG A 899 14.42 -9.43 42.42
C ARG A 899 14.27 -10.90 42.03
N ILE A 900 14.31 -11.24 40.74
CA ILE A 900 14.07 -12.61 40.24
C ILE A 900 15.39 -13.36 39.98
N ARG A 901 16.50 -12.64 39.74
CA ARG A 901 17.79 -13.24 39.36
C ARG A 901 18.53 -14.01 40.48
N SER A 902 18.08 -13.95 41.73
CA SER A 902 18.80 -14.51 42.90
C SER A 902 18.47 -15.95 43.29
N LEU A 903 17.53 -16.64 42.60
CA LEU A 903 16.96 -17.92 43.08
C LEU A 903 17.03 -19.11 42.10
N ARG A 904 17.94 -19.08 41.11
CA ARG A 904 18.21 -20.25 40.24
C ARG A 904 19.71 -20.46 39.99
N GLY A 905 20.41 -20.94 41.02
CA GLY A 905 21.83 -21.27 40.97
C GLY A 905 22.25 -22.36 41.95
N SER A 906 21.74 -23.60 41.77
CA SER A 906 22.22 -24.76 42.53
C SER A 906 21.89 -26.13 41.89
N ASN A 907 22.86 -26.66 41.14
CA ASN A 907 23.27 -28.07 40.98
C ASN A 907 22.33 -29.20 40.50
N LEU A 908 22.93 -30.08 39.70
CA LEU A 908 22.48 -31.45 39.38
C LEU A 908 23.04 -32.47 40.39
N ASN A 909 22.41 -33.66 40.51
CA ASN A 909 23.02 -34.98 40.23
C ASN A 909 22.26 -36.18 40.85
N ASN A 910 22.22 -37.30 40.10
CA ASN A 910 22.24 -38.72 40.55
C ASN A 910 21.12 -39.29 41.47
N SER A 911 20.83 -40.61 41.48
CA SER A 911 21.06 -41.73 40.52
C SER A 911 20.39 -43.04 40.98
N SER A 912 20.08 -43.95 40.03
CA SER A 912 20.08 -45.44 40.17
C SER A 912 18.95 -46.21 40.92
N SER A 913 18.65 -47.42 40.38
CA SER A 913 18.09 -48.65 41.04
C SER A 913 16.63 -48.66 41.57
N SER A 914 15.88 -49.79 41.65
CA SER A 914 15.92 -51.10 40.95
C SER A 914 14.73 -52.03 41.34
N LEU A 915 14.47 -53.08 40.53
CA LEU A 915 13.92 -54.44 40.87
C LEU A 915 12.39 -54.73 41.10
N ILE A 916 11.97 -55.86 40.48
CA ILE A 916 11.09 -56.97 40.96
C ILE A 916 9.56 -57.05 40.62
N ASN A 917 9.19 -58.25 40.07
CA ASN A 917 7.89 -58.94 39.90
C ASN A 917 6.75 -58.33 39.03
N GLY A 918 5.98 -59.12 38.24
CA GLY A 918 6.20 -60.53 37.83
C GLY A 918 5.00 -61.28 37.17
N SER A 919 5.33 -62.32 36.40
CA SER A 919 4.52 -63.51 35.98
C SER A 919 3.50 -63.49 34.80
N ASN A 920 3.65 -64.55 33.97
CA ASN A 920 2.67 -65.32 33.15
C ASN A 920 2.04 -64.79 31.84
N GLY A 921 2.17 -65.58 30.76
CA GLY A 921 1.44 -65.43 29.49
C GLY A 921 2.10 -66.07 28.24
N SER A 922 2.05 -67.40 28.09
CA SER A 922 2.54 -68.15 26.90
C SER A 922 1.52 -68.08 25.72
N SER A 923 1.77 -68.51 24.47
CA SER A 923 2.84 -69.32 23.82
C SER A 923 2.80 -69.22 22.28
N ASN A 924 3.94 -69.45 21.59
CA ASN A 924 4.14 -70.14 20.28
C ASN A 924 3.36 -69.72 18.99
N SER A 925 3.84 -69.96 17.75
CA SER A 925 5.19 -70.14 17.15
C SER A 925 5.08 -70.41 15.62
N SER A 926 6.04 -69.92 14.79
CA SER A 926 6.52 -70.53 13.51
C SER A 926 5.51 -70.83 12.34
N SER A 927 5.87 -70.99 11.05
CA SER A 927 6.99 -70.54 10.17
C SER A 927 6.79 -71.10 8.73
N GLY A 928 7.31 -70.44 7.68
CA GLY A 928 7.93 -71.17 6.54
C GLY A 928 7.26 -71.23 5.13
N THR A 929 7.79 -70.39 4.22
CA THR A 929 8.35 -70.73 2.87
C THR A 929 7.61 -71.47 1.71
N THR A 930 7.88 -70.94 0.50
CA THR A 930 8.00 -71.59 -0.85
C THR A 930 6.77 -72.03 -1.68
N GLY A 931 6.82 -71.75 -3.00
CA GLY A 931 5.96 -72.34 -4.04
C GLY A 931 6.06 -71.65 -5.43
N ARG A 932 6.51 -72.34 -6.49
CA ARG A 932 6.76 -71.75 -7.84
C ARG A 932 5.58 -71.83 -8.82
N GLY A 933 5.17 -70.66 -9.34
CA GLY A 933 4.99 -70.23 -10.75
C GLY A 933 4.55 -71.14 -11.92
N LYS A 934 4.07 -70.49 -13.00
CA LYS A 934 4.11 -70.97 -14.40
C LYS A 934 3.94 -69.82 -15.43
N VAL A 935 4.03 -70.14 -16.72
CA VAL A 935 4.24 -69.18 -17.84
C VAL A 935 3.34 -69.50 -19.05
N SER A 936 2.79 -68.49 -19.71
CA SER A 936 2.59 -68.45 -21.18
C SER A 936 2.36 -67.02 -21.71
N ARG A 937 2.64 -66.81 -23.00
CA ARG A 937 2.34 -65.58 -23.77
C ARG A 937 1.22 -65.88 -24.79
N ILE A 938 0.49 -64.85 -25.23
CA ILE A 938 0.03 -64.58 -26.63
C ILE A 938 -0.76 -63.24 -26.57
N ASN A 939 -0.33 -62.15 -27.20
CA ASN A 939 -0.27 -61.77 -28.64
C ASN A 939 -1.55 -61.07 -29.20
N THR A 940 -1.48 -59.74 -29.23
CA THR A 940 -1.69 -58.91 -30.46
C THR A 940 -3.10 -58.60 -31.00
N ALA A 941 -3.59 -57.41 -30.60
CA ALA A 941 -4.12 -56.31 -31.44
C ALA A 941 -5.55 -56.32 -32.04
N ILE A 942 -6.03 -55.07 -32.29
CA ILE A 942 -7.21 -54.66 -33.10
C ILE A 942 -8.56 -55.01 -32.41
N THR A 943 -9.59 -54.15 -32.37
CA THR A 943 -10.03 -53.10 -33.30
C THR A 943 -10.43 -51.78 -32.60
N SER A 944 -10.41 -50.68 -33.34
CA SER A 944 -11.10 -49.42 -33.01
C SER A 944 -12.63 -49.54 -33.11
N TRP A 945 -13.37 -48.87 -32.23
CA TRP A 945 -14.74 -48.40 -32.52
C TRP A 945 -14.96 -46.99 -31.95
N SER A 946 -15.99 -46.30 -32.45
CA SER A 946 -15.99 -44.83 -32.54
C SER A 946 -17.18 -44.13 -31.88
N SER A 947 -16.97 -42.82 -31.65
CA SER A 947 -17.98 -41.76 -31.60
C SER A 947 -18.66 -41.46 -30.25
N GLN A 948 -18.69 -40.15 -29.95
CA GLN A 948 -19.79 -39.39 -29.30
C GLN A 948 -20.39 -39.94 -27.99
N LYS A 949 -20.43 -39.16 -26.89
CA LYS A 949 -20.91 -37.76 -26.83
C LYS A 949 -20.61 -37.11 -25.46
N SER A 950 -20.56 -35.78 -25.45
CA SER A 950 -20.86 -34.86 -24.31
C SER A 950 -20.48 -35.27 -22.88
N GLY A 951 -19.50 -34.56 -22.33
CA GLY A 951 -19.18 -34.46 -20.90
C GLY A 951 -18.34 -33.20 -20.70
#